data_AF-A0A0P4VS95-F1
#
_entry.id   AF-A0A0P4VS95-F1
#
_cell.length_a   1.000
_cell.length_b   1.000
_cell.length_c   1.000
_cell.angle_alpha   90.00
_cell.angle_beta   90.00
_cell.angle_gamma   90.00
#
_symmetry.space_group_name_H-M   'P 1'
#
loop_
_entity.id
_entity.type
_entity.pdbx_description
1 polymer ?
#
loop_
_entity_poly.entity_id
_entity_poly.type
_entity_poly.pdbx_seq_one_letter_code
_entity_poly.pdbx_strand_id
1 'polypeptide(L)'
;VQGTNDSSILSKYSMISNGYYSDEYIKYFVQRYVKRAPLINVGYFVRAWIVHHSLTNFLKSANDMYAQIVSLGAGFDTSFFKFASDYNNTKYFEIDLPGVVKRKIEIIKNSEALMLQIQRANGKVIIGNENEYLMSSKYCIFSHDLNFVDGLEVKMKKYGFEFNEITLLFSECAITYLEETKSTEFIRWSQTKFPKSIFLTFEQINPDDAFGQVMITHFNKIQSPLKSVQKHKTIQQQIQRYLSCGWDWCDGVSAIDMILKMWPAEILWQKLNTEPFDEFEEWHLKCCHYALIVATTTDYSPIWKNFTSRFGRISSVIKTNPPLIEWSEVLDTSVVRYGHACINLNENEVLIIGGFGNKAGKHSRMNTVLSMSFTDCSVKDLHPAKLINKQEQPKWDCMYPTCTKINDNEFVLYGGRTSPYNPVNSKPWFCKVNWNQEKRSCAIVPVEVGTSDRSLEPVARWRHSAALIGPGKVLVYGGLSPGLKVLGDLWLLEISINSNSKIALSWTLITSLDKTTETSIPPPSFSHSAAVHNSTMYISGGFNDSLLPLDHLWAYHLSSGWRKITTAPNMKPRYGHTSHITSDNKLILLGGVNINHLDQPALSIVCLNTYTVSEYKIVPCNPEAPILMIHNHISIYKEEENSIYIIGGGGNCFSFGTHFNTN
;
A
#
# COMPACT_ATOMS: atom_id res chain seq x y z
N VAL A 1 3.39 -14.99 -20.08
CA VAL A 1 4.64 -14.25 -19.78
C VAL A 1 4.90 -13.09 -20.74
N GLN A 2 5.11 -13.24 -22.06
CA GLN A 2 5.46 -12.09 -22.94
C GLN A 2 4.52 -10.86 -22.84
N GLY A 3 3.22 -11.05 -22.58
CA GLY A 3 2.26 -9.95 -22.39
C GLY A 3 2.49 -9.11 -21.11
N THR A 4 3.29 -9.56 -20.15
CA THR A 4 3.63 -8.77 -18.95
C THR A 4 4.49 -7.55 -19.32
N ASN A 5 5.29 -7.64 -20.39
CA ASN A 5 5.99 -6.50 -20.99
C ASN A 5 5.01 -5.39 -21.36
N ASP A 6 3.95 -5.74 -22.12
CA ASP A 6 2.98 -4.77 -22.62
C ASP A 6 2.19 -4.10 -21.48
N SER A 7 1.89 -4.83 -20.39
CA SER A 7 1.25 -4.24 -19.20
C SER A 7 2.20 -3.31 -18.41
N SER A 8 3.46 -3.72 -18.26
CA SER A 8 4.49 -2.99 -17.52
C SER A 8 4.83 -1.67 -18.20
N ILE A 9 5.00 -1.68 -19.53
CA ILE A 9 5.38 -0.49 -20.29
C ILE A 9 4.28 0.58 -20.29
N LEU A 10 3.01 0.16 -20.35
CA LEU A 10 1.86 1.06 -20.19
C LEU A 10 1.86 1.76 -18.82
N SER A 11 2.26 1.03 -17.79
CA SER A 11 2.29 1.57 -16.42
C SER A 11 3.50 2.50 -16.19
N LYS A 12 4.68 2.15 -16.74
CA LYS A 12 5.84 3.06 -16.81
C LYS A 12 5.46 4.36 -17.54
N TYR A 13 4.79 4.27 -18.70
CA TYR A 13 4.39 5.45 -19.46
C TYR A 13 3.31 6.30 -18.76
N SER A 14 2.34 5.68 -18.10
CA SER A 14 1.36 6.39 -17.26
C SER A 14 2.05 7.19 -16.16
N MET A 15 2.97 6.57 -15.43
CA MET A 15 3.76 7.23 -14.39
C MET A 15 4.53 8.45 -14.93
N ILE A 16 5.19 8.30 -16.08
CA ILE A 16 5.98 9.38 -16.71
C ILE A 16 5.07 10.53 -17.16
N SER A 17 3.97 10.20 -17.83
CA SER A 17 3.03 11.20 -18.36
C SER A 17 2.34 12.01 -17.25
N ASN A 18 2.23 11.46 -16.04
CA ASN A 18 1.70 12.15 -14.87
C ASN A 18 2.80 12.88 -14.06
N GLY A 19 4.05 12.95 -14.53
CA GLY A 19 5.10 13.79 -13.94
C GLY A 19 5.88 13.17 -12.77
N TYR A 20 5.69 11.88 -12.48
CA TYR A 20 6.42 11.23 -11.40
C TYR A 20 7.92 11.08 -11.70
N TYR A 21 8.26 10.83 -12.96
CA TYR A 21 9.61 10.48 -13.43
C TYR A 21 9.84 10.96 -14.87
N SER A 22 11.08 11.26 -15.24
CA SER A 22 11.44 11.69 -16.60
C SER A 22 12.03 10.55 -17.42
N ASP A 23 11.51 10.36 -18.64
CA ASP A 23 12.04 9.48 -19.68
C ASP A 23 11.36 9.82 -21.01
N GLU A 24 12.14 10.32 -21.97
CA GLU A 24 11.64 10.82 -23.25
C GLU A 24 11.48 9.70 -24.30
N TYR A 25 11.96 8.49 -24.02
CA TYR A 25 12.03 7.39 -24.97
C TYR A 25 10.88 6.39 -24.81
N ILE A 26 10.31 6.27 -23.59
CA ILE A 26 9.25 5.30 -23.29
C ILE A 26 8.06 5.39 -24.27
N LYS A 27 7.76 6.61 -24.75
CA LYS A 27 6.61 6.92 -25.61
C LYS A 27 6.68 6.18 -26.95
N TYR A 28 7.89 5.86 -27.43
CA TYR A 28 8.07 5.13 -28.69
C TYR A 28 7.71 3.64 -28.56
N PHE A 29 7.72 3.10 -27.35
CA PHE A 29 7.45 1.69 -27.07
C PHE A 29 5.99 1.42 -26.65
N VAL A 30 5.13 2.44 -26.72
CA VAL A 30 3.73 2.36 -26.31
C VAL A 30 2.83 2.74 -27.48
N GLN A 31 1.90 1.84 -27.84
CA GLN A 31 0.95 2.09 -28.92
C GLN A 31 -0.14 3.11 -28.56
N ARG A 32 -0.56 3.14 -27.29
CA ARG A 32 -1.60 4.06 -26.80
C ARG A 32 -1.38 4.42 -25.35
N TYR A 33 -1.71 5.65 -24.98
CA TYR A 33 -1.74 6.07 -23.60
C TYR A 33 -2.86 5.34 -22.83
N VAL A 34 -2.53 4.77 -21.67
CA VAL A 34 -3.50 4.20 -20.74
C VAL A 34 -3.22 4.77 -19.36
N LYS A 35 -4.13 5.61 -18.87
CA LYS A 35 -4.03 6.14 -17.50
C LYS A 35 -4.14 4.99 -16.50
N ARG A 36 -3.21 4.95 -15.53
CA ARG A 36 -3.27 4.07 -14.36
C ARG A 36 -3.71 4.85 -13.12
N ALA A 37 -4.16 4.11 -12.10
CA ALA A 37 -4.47 4.69 -10.79
C ALA A 37 -3.21 5.30 -10.15
N PRO A 38 -3.36 6.33 -9.30
CA PRO A 38 -2.23 6.97 -8.61
C PRO A 38 -1.34 5.98 -7.85
N LEU A 39 -1.93 5.00 -7.14
CA LEU A 39 -1.19 3.91 -6.49
C LEU A 39 -0.26 3.13 -7.44
N ILE A 40 -0.72 2.85 -8.66
CA ILE A 40 0.09 2.17 -9.67
C ILE A 40 1.24 3.07 -10.10
N ASN A 41 0.98 4.35 -10.39
CA ASN A 41 2.01 5.30 -10.80
C ASN A 41 3.09 5.48 -9.71
N VAL A 42 2.69 5.64 -8.45
CA VAL A 42 3.61 5.71 -7.29
C VAL A 42 4.45 4.44 -7.17
N GLY A 43 3.85 3.25 -7.28
CA GLY A 43 4.61 2.01 -7.18
C GLY A 43 5.58 1.78 -8.35
N TYR A 44 5.24 2.21 -9.56
CA TYR A 44 6.16 2.22 -10.70
C TYR A 44 7.27 3.27 -10.57
N PHE A 45 7.00 4.40 -9.90
CA PHE A 45 8.01 5.41 -9.57
C PHE A 45 9.06 4.84 -8.63
N VAL A 46 8.63 4.16 -7.56
CA VAL A 46 9.53 3.43 -6.66
C VAL A 46 10.38 2.41 -7.44
N ARG A 47 9.75 1.62 -8.32
CA ARG A 47 10.44 0.63 -9.16
C ARG A 47 11.50 1.28 -10.05
N ALA A 48 11.11 2.27 -10.87
CA ALA A 48 12.00 2.95 -11.81
C ALA A 48 13.18 3.63 -11.10
N TRP A 49 12.93 4.20 -9.92
CA TRP A 49 13.97 4.84 -9.13
C TRP A 49 14.95 3.83 -8.52
N ILE A 50 14.48 2.70 -7.96
CA ILE A 50 15.36 1.66 -7.40
C ILE A 50 16.31 1.14 -8.48
N VAL A 51 15.77 0.87 -9.67
CA VAL A 51 16.55 0.38 -10.81
C VAL A 51 17.58 1.40 -11.25
N HIS A 52 17.16 2.64 -11.52
CA HIS A 52 18.07 3.70 -11.93
C HIS A 52 19.17 3.93 -10.88
N HIS A 53 18.83 4.04 -9.61
CA HIS A 53 19.83 4.28 -8.57
C HIS A 53 20.86 3.16 -8.48
N SER A 54 20.44 1.91 -8.71
CA SER A 54 21.33 0.75 -8.76
C SER A 54 22.23 0.77 -10.00
N LEU A 55 21.69 1.11 -11.19
CA LEU A 55 22.47 1.29 -12.41
C LEU A 55 23.51 2.41 -12.25
N THR A 56 23.12 3.56 -11.69
CA THR A 56 24.06 4.66 -11.41
C THR A 56 25.15 4.26 -10.42
N ASN A 57 24.82 3.49 -9.38
CA ASN A 57 25.81 2.98 -8.44
C ASN A 57 26.83 2.06 -9.15
N PHE A 58 26.37 1.20 -10.06
CA PHE A 58 27.25 0.38 -10.88
C PHE A 58 28.19 1.22 -11.75
N LEU A 59 27.65 2.18 -12.51
CA LEU A 59 28.47 3.03 -13.40
C LEU A 59 29.55 3.80 -12.62
N LYS A 60 29.20 4.32 -11.44
CA LYS A 60 30.17 4.96 -10.55
C LYS A 60 31.23 3.98 -10.04
N SER A 61 30.85 2.73 -9.75
CA SER A 61 31.77 1.71 -9.28
C SER A 61 32.77 1.22 -10.34
N ALA A 62 32.42 1.33 -11.63
CA ALA A 62 33.30 0.95 -12.73
C ALA A 62 34.45 1.96 -12.93
N ASN A 63 34.35 3.19 -12.41
CA ASN A 63 35.43 4.19 -12.38
C ASN A 63 36.16 4.37 -13.74
N ASP A 64 35.39 4.64 -14.79
CA ASP A 64 35.82 4.79 -16.19
C ASP A 64 36.47 3.56 -16.85
N MET A 65 36.59 2.43 -16.15
CA MET A 65 36.98 1.15 -16.75
C MET A 65 35.92 0.66 -17.73
N TYR A 66 36.33 -0.20 -18.67
CA TYR A 66 35.38 -0.79 -19.60
C TYR A 66 34.44 -1.72 -18.82
N ALA A 67 33.14 -1.51 -19.02
CA ALA A 67 32.09 -2.25 -18.33
C ALA A 67 31.01 -2.71 -19.30
N GLN A 68 30.26 -3.72 -18.89
CA GLN A 68 29.14 -4.27 -19.63
C GLN A 68 27.91 -4.36 -18.73
N ILE A 69 26.75 -4.06 -19.29
CA ILE A 69 25.46 -4.26 -18.62
C ILE A 69 24.68 -5.28 -19.42
N VAL A 70 24.07 -6.27 -18.76
CA VAL A 70 23.22 -7.28 -19.36
C VAL A 70 21.84 -7.19 -18.70
N SER A 71 20.88 -6.62 -19.42
CA SER A 71 19.47 -6.58 -19.02
C SER A 71 18.78 -7.87 -19.44
N LEU A 72 18.34 -8.64 -18.43
CA LEU A 72 17.75 -9.96 -18.58
C LEU A 72 16.23 -9.86 -18.61
N GLY A 73 15.61 -10.31 -19.69
CA GLY A 73 14.19 -10.09 -19.92
C GLY A 73 13.88 -8.59 -20.05
N ALA A 74 14.68 -7.91 -20.87
CA ALA A 74 14.70 -6.45 -20.96
C ALA A 74 13.35 -5.84 -21.38
N GLY A 75 12.49 -6.61 -22.05
CA GLY A 75 11.24 -6.10 -22.57
C GLY A 75 11.47 -4.85 -23.43
N PHE A 76 10.62 -3.86 -23.25
CA PHE A 76 10.77 -2.53 -23.83
C PHE A 76 11.41 -1.52 -22.87
N ASP A 77 12.30 -1.97 -22.00
CA ASP A 77 13.06 -1.07 -21.13
C ASP A 77 13.85 -0.03 -21.94
N THR A 78 13.99 1.16 -21.37
CA THR A 78 14.55 2.35 -21.99
C THR A 78 15.85 2.81 -21.34
N SER A 79 16.38 2.06 -20.36
CA SER A 79 17.56 2.46 -19.58
C SER A 79 18.79 2.69 -20.46
N PHE A 80 18.95 1.95 -21.56
CA PHE A 80 20.01 2.23 -22.54
C PHE A 80 19.88 3.66 -23.10
N PHE A 81 18.72 4.00 -23.67
CA PHE A 81 18.49 5.28 -24.33
C PHE A 81 18.55 6.45 -23.34
N LYS A 82 17.97 6.24 -22.15
CA LYS A 82 17.90 7.27 -21.11
C LYS A 82 19.27 7.66 -20.56
N PHE A 83 20.15 6.68 -20.34
CA PHE A 83 21.47 6.90 -19.71
C PHE A 83 22.61 6.82 -20.73
N ALA A 84 22.33 6.97 -22.03
CA ALA A 84 23.32 6.85 -23.10
C ALA A 84 24.54 7.77 -22.91
N SER A 85 24.34 8.95 -22.33
CA SER A 85 25.39 9.92 -21.99
C SER A 85 26.31 9.46 -20.86
N ASP A 86 25.78 8.62 -19.96
CA ASP A 86 26.49 8.12 -18.78
C ASP A 86 27.29 6.86 -19.13
N TYR A 87 26.99 6.23 -20.27
CA TYR A 87 27.68 5.04 -20.81
C TYR A 87 28.87 5.42 -21.70
N ASN A 88 29.87 6.11 -21.14
CA ASN A 88 31.06 6.49 -21.89
C ASN A 88 31.88 5.27 -22.31
N ASN A 89 32.26 4.43 -21.35
CA ASN A 89 33.05 3.21 -21.54
C ASN A 89 32.23 1.94 -21.20
N THR A 90 30.96 1.90 -21.63
CA THR A 90 30.04 0.81 -21.28
C THR A 90 29.31 0.30 -22.50
N LYS A 91 29.27 -1.02 -22.68
CA LYS A 91 28.45 -1.69 -23.69
C LYS A 91 27.22 -2.32 -23.04
N TYR A 92 26.04 -1.99 -23.56
CA TYR A 92 24.75 -2.41 -23.02
C TYR A 92 24.18 -3.55 -23.86
N PHE A 93 23.84 -4.65 -23.21
CA PHE A 93 23.26 -5.85 -23.79
C PHE A 93 21.85 -6.06 -23.26
N GLU A 94 20.92 -6.39 -24.15
CA GLU A 94 19.56 -6.79 -23.81
C GLU A 94 19.26 -8.19 -24.34
N ILE A 95 18.64 -9.01 -23.50
CA ILE A 95 18.26 -10.38 -23.83
C ILE A 95 16.77 -10.55 -23.53
N ASP A 96 16.02 -11.02 -24.51
CA ASP A 96 14.61 -11.37 -24.32
C ASP A 96 14.19 -12.49 -25.30
N LEU A 97 12.95 -12.94 -25.19
CA LEU A 97 12.35 -13.91 -26.10
C LEU A 97 12.28 -13.37 -27.54
N PRO A 98 12.36 -14.25 -28.56
CA PRO A 98 12.38 -13.84 -29.97
C PRO A 98 11.25 -12.87 -30.36
N GLY A 99 10.03 -13.09 -29.89
CA GLY A 99 8.89 -12.23 -30.21
C GLY A 99 9.05 -10.79 -29.67
N VAL A 100 9.61 -10.63 -28.47
CA VAL A 100 9.84 -9.32 -27.85
C VAL A 100 10.99 -8.60 -28.54
N VAL A 101 12.11 -9.29 -28.79
CA VAL A 101 13.27 -8.74 -29.50
C VAL A 101 12.90 -8.26 -30.90
N LYS A 102 12.20 -9.10 -31.69
CA LYS A 102 11.74 -8.73 -33.04
C LYS A 102 10.91 -7.45 -33.02
N ARG A 103 9.96 -7.34 -32.08
CA ARG A 103 9.12 -6.14 -31.90
C ARG A 103 9.92 -4.92 -31.46
N LYS A 104 10.85 -5.05 -30.51
CA LYS A 104 11.65 -3.92 -30.02
C LYS A 104 12.55 -3.37 -31.12
N ILE A 105 13.23 -4.24 -31.87
CA ILE A 105 14.06 -3.86 -33.01
C ILE A 105 13.22 -3.18 -34.09
N GLU A 106 12.02 -3.68 -34.39
CA GLU A 106 11.12 -3.04 -35.36
C GLU A 106 10.74 -1.62 -34.93
N ILE A 107 10.43 -1.40 -33.66
CA ILE A 107 10.15 -0.06 -33.11
C ILE A 107 11.38 0.85 -33.21
N ILE A 108 12.56 0.33 -32.84
CA ILE A 108 13.82 1.07 -32.92
C ILE A 108 14.10 1.50 -34.36
N LYS A 109 14.05 0.56 -35.32
CA LYS A 109 14.29 0.82 -36.75
C LYS A 109 13.41 1.94 -37.31
N ASN A 110 12.14 1.96 -36.90
CA ASN A 110 11.15 2.90 -37.40
C ASN A 110 11.12 4.23 -36.61
N SER A 111 12.05 4.43 -35.66
CA SER A 111 12.16 5.65 -34.87
C SER A 111 13.53 6.29 -35.05
N GLU A 112 13.55 7.44 -35.73
CA GLU A 112 14.77 8.24 -35.92
C GLU A 112 15.41 8.59 -34.57
N ALA A 113 14.61 8.99 -33.58
CA ALA A 113 15.11 9.34 -32.26
C ALA A 113 15.84 8.18 -31.55
N LEU A 114 15.33 6.95 -31.68
CA LEU A 114 15.97 5.77 -31.08
C LEU A 114 17.20 5.34 -31.86
N MET A 115 17.14 5.34 -33.20
CA MET A 115 18.29 5.02 -34.05
C MET A 115 19.44 5.99 -33.84
N LEU A 116 19.16 7.29 -33.75
CA LEU A 116 20.17 8.31 -33.50
C LEU A 116 20.92 8.06 -32.19
N GLN A 117 20.22 7.63 -31.11
CA GLN A 117 20.89 7.30 -29.85
C GLN A 117 21.84 6.10 -29.98
N ILE A 118 21.46 5.07 -30.73
CA ILE A 118 22.31 3.89 -30.96
C ILE A 118 23.52 4.24 -31.85
N GLN A 119 23.33 5.15 -32.81
CA GLN A 119 24.37 5.59 -33.74
C GLN A 119 25.36 6.60 -33.16
N ARG A 120 25.02 7.26 -32.04
CA ARG A 120 25.94 8.17 -31.34
C ARG A 120 27.24 7.40 -31.02
N ALA A 121 28.37 7.95 -31.47
CA ALA A 121 29.72 7.36 -31.54
C ALA A 121 30.15 6.73 -32.88
N ASN A 122 29.55 7.12 -34.01
CA ASN A 122 29.98 6.74 -35.38
C ASN A 122 30.03 5.21 -35.63
N GLY A 123 29.29 4.43 -34.84
CA GLY A 123 29.24 2.98 -34.94
C GLY A 123 28.28 2.52 -36.05
N LYS A 124 28.73 1.62 -36.92
CA LYS A 124 27.84 0.91 -37.86
C LYS A 124 26.81 0.10 -37.07
N VAL A 125 25.53 0.31 -37.33
CA VAL A 125 24.45 -0.53 -36.80
C VAL A 125 24.25 -1.73 -37.73
N ILE A 126 24.33 -2.93 -37.17
CA ILE A 126 24.11 -4.19 -37.87
C ILE A 126 22.82 -4.78 -37.33
N ILE A 127 21.93 -5.18 -38.23
CA ILE A 127 20.66 -5.78 -37.87
C ILE A 127 20.57 -7.13 -38.57
N GLY A 128 20.33 -8.18 -37.77
CA GLY A 128 20.20 -9.54 -38.26
C GLY A 128 18.94 -9.74 -39.10
N ASN A 129 18.91 -10.89 -39.78
CA ASN A 129 17.75 -11.27 -40.59
C ASN A 129 16.51 -11.41 -39.70
N GLU A 130 15.36 -10.97 -40.20
CA GLU A 130 14.09 -11.00 -39.47
C GLU A 130 14.12 -10.34 -38.07
N ASN A 131 15.01 -9.38 -37.82
CA ASN A 131 15.15 -8.71 -36.52
C ASN A 131 15.55 -9.69 -35.38
N GLU A 132 16.36 -10.70 -35.65
CA GLU A 132 16.83 -11.65 -34.64
C GLU A 132 17.84 -11.04 -33.62
N TYR A 133 18.58 -10.02 -34.05
CA TYR A 133 19.48 -9.20 -33.23
C TYR A 133 19.67 -7.81 -33.85
N LEU A 134 20.06 -6.84 -33.03
CA LEU A 134 20.60 -5.54 -33.43
C LEU A 134 21.88 -5.30 -32.63
N MET A 135 22.94 -4.85 -33.30
CA MET A 135 24.23 -4.62 -32.69
C MET A 135 24.88 -3.33 -33.19
N SER A 136 25.49 -2.60 -32.27
CA SER A 136 26.33 -1.42 -32.49
C SER A 136 27.55 -1.50 -31.56
N SER A 137 28.39 -0.47 -31.53
CA SER A 137 29.52 -0.39 -30.62
C SER A 137 29.11 -0.32 -29.14
N LYS A 138 27.98 0.35 -28.83
CA LYS A 138 27.54 0.58 -27.43
C LYS A 138 26.29 -0.19 -27.02
N TYR A 139 25.52 -0.71 -27.96
CA TYR A 139 24.26 -1.40 -27.69
C TYR A 139 24.12 -2.67 -28.51
N CYS A 140 23.66 -3.74 -27.86
CA CYS A 140 23.28 -4.98 -28.51
C CYS A 140 21.99 -5.52 -27.90
N ILE A 141 21.06 -5.94 -28.73
CA ILE A 141 19.90 -6.74 -28.32
C ILE A 141 19.86 -8.00 -29.18
N PHE A 142 19.62 -9.15 -28.56
CA PHE A 142 19.46 -10.41 -29.27
C PHE A 142 18.50 -11.34 -28.54
N SER A 143 17.96 -12.30 -29.28
CA SER A 143 16.98 -13.24 -28.73
C SER A 143 17.60 -14.49 -28.10
N HIS A 144 17.13 -14.81 -26.89
CA HIS A 144 17.45 -16.05 -26.19
C HIS A 144 16.40 -16.37 -25.13
N ASP A 145 16.04 -17.64 -24.99
CA ASP A 145 15.16 -18.09 -23.90
C ASP A 145 16.00 -18.36 -22.64
N LEU A 146 15.82 -17.54 -21.62
CA LEU A 146 16.56 -17.62 -20.36
C LEU A 146 16.25 -18.87 -19.52
N ASN A 147 15.29 -19.73 -19.93
CA ASN A 147 15.15 -21.07 -19.35
C ASN A 147 16.32 -22.00 -19.72
N PHE A 148 17.14 -21.63 -20.71
CA PHE A 148 18.24 -22.46 -21.21
C PHE A 148 19.53 -21.65 -21.22
N VAL A 149 20.51 -22.05 -20.41
CA VAL A 149 21.87 -21.49 -20.46
C VAL A 149 22.66 -22.00 -21.67
N ASP A 150 22.21 -23.11 -22.27
CA ASP A 150 22.82 -23.72 -23.44
C ASP A 150 22.88 -22.76 -24.62
N GLY A 151 24.07 -22.65 -25.22
CA GLY A 151 24.32 -21.76 -26.36
C GLY A 151 24.34 -20.27 -26.05
N LEU A 152 23.98 -19.83 -24.83
CA LEU A 152 23.97 -18.42 -24.46
C LEU A 152 25.39 -17.82 -24.52
N GLU A 153 26.38 -18.52 -23.97
CA GLU A 153 27.79 -18.09 -24.01
C GLU A 153 28.28 -17.88 -25.45
N VAL A 154 27.97 -18.82 -26.34
CA VAL A 154 28.36 -18.77 -27.76
C VAL A 154 27.71 -17.56 -28.44
N LYS A 155 26.42 -17.30 -28.18
CA LYS A 155 25.72 -16.12 -28.70
C LYS A 155 26.29 -14.81 -28.15
N MET A 156 26.55 -14.74 -26.85
CA MET A 156 27.14 -13.54 -26.23
C MET A 156 28.49 -13.22 -26.88
N LYS A 157 29.38 -14.21 -27.02
CA LYS A 157 30.67 -14.05 -27.73
C LYS A 157 30.48 -13.61 -29.18
N LYS A 158 29.55 -14.24 -29.91
CA LYS A 158 29.21 -13.88 -31.30
C LYS A 158 28.83 -12.39 -31.44
N TYR A 159 28.17 -11.82 -30.43
CA TYR A 159 27.74 -10.41 -30.44
C TYR A 159 28.72 -9.47 -29.68
N GLY A 160 29.96 -9.93 -29.51
CA GLY A 160 31.07 -9.13 -28.98
C GLY A 160 30.93 -8.82 -27.50
N PHE A 161 30.47 -9.79 -26.71
CA PHE A 161 30.52 -9.76 -25.25
C PHE A 161 31.85 -10.34 -24.75
N GLU A 162 32.49 -9.64 -23.81
CA GLU A 162 33.79 -10.03 -23.25
C GLU A 162 33.65 -10.51 -21.80
N PHE A 163 33.78 -11.82 -21.54
CA PHE A 163 33.47 -12.41 -20.23
C PHE A 163 34.42 -11.99 -19.09
N ASN A 164 35.64 -11.56 -19.40
CA ASN A 164 36.62 -11.15 -18.39
C ASN A 164 36.45 -9.69 -17.92
N GLU A 165 35.55 -8.94 -18.56
CA GLU A 165 35.28 -7.54 -18.27
C GLU A 165 34.23 -7.37 -17.16
N ILE A 166 34.24 -6.18 -16.56
CA ILE A 166 33.33 -5.82 -15.47
C ILE A 166 31.90 -5.92 -15.97
N THR A 167 31.08 -6.77 -15.34
CA THR A 167 29.73 -7.05 -15.83
C THR A 167 28.67 -6.86 -14.75
N LEU A 168 27.67 -6.04 -15.05
CA LEU A 168 26.40 -6.02 -14.34
C LEU A 168 25.39 -6.91 -15.07
N LEU A 169 24.89 -7.95 -14.41
CA LEU A 169 23.66 -8.62 -14.82
C LEU A 169 22.51 -8.02 -14.02
N PHE A 170 21.41 -7.66 -14.69
CA PHE A 170 20.25 -7.10 -14.02
C PHE A 170 18.94 -7.70 -14.52
N SER A 171 18.10 -8.11 -13.58
CA SER A 171 16.75 -8.63 -13.81
C SER A 171 15.71 -7.75 -13.11
N GLU A 172 14.84 -7.10 -13.88
CA GLU A 172 13.73 -6.28 -13.38
C GLU A 172 12.40 -7.03 -13.53
N CYS A 173 12.02 -7.82 -12.53
CA CYS A 173 10.81 -8.65 -12.55
C CYS A 173 10.78 -9.61 -13.76
N ALA A 174 11.91 -10.21 -14.13
CA ALA A 174 12.03 -11.09 -15.30
C ALA A 174 12.25 -12.56 -14.91
N ILE A 175 13.34 -12.86 -14.19
CA ILE A 175 13.70 -14.25 -13.87
C ILE A 175 12.69 -14.94 -12.93
N THR A 176 11.86 -14.18 -12.21
CA THR A 176 10.74 -14.68 -11.39
C THR A 176 9.74 -15.55 -12.17
N TYR A 177 9.58 -15.35 -13.48
CA TYR A 177 8.67 -16.13 -14.34
C TYR A 177 9.26 -17.46 -14.84
N LEU A 178 10.58 -17.63 -14.75
CA LEU A 178 11.25 -18.87 -15.13
C LEU A 178 10.93 -19.96 -14.11
N GLU A 179 10.97 -21.22 -14.52
CA GLU A 179 10.96 -22.32 -13.56
C GLU A 179 12.03 -22.10 -12.49
N GLU A 180 11.73 -22.42 -11.22
CA GLU A 180 12.67 -22.12 -10.12
C GLU A 180 14.02 -22.80 -10.35
N THR A 181 14.00 -24.04 -10.82
CA THR A 181 15.22 -24.80 -11.14
C THR A 181 16.03 -24.12 -12.25
N LYS A 182 15.35 -23.56 -13.27
CA LYS A 182 15.97 -22.88 -14.41
C LYS A 182 16.53 -21.50 -14.06
N SER A 183 15.81 -20.71 -13.28
CA SER A 183 16.33 -19.45 -12.76
C SER A 183 17.51 -19.67 -11.80
N THR A 184 17.47 -20.71 -10.97
CA THR A 184 18.59 -21.08 -10.09
C THR A 184 19.80 -21.59 -10.90
N GLU A 185 19.56 -22.39 -11.95
CA GLU A 185 20.58 -22.78 -12.91
C GLU A 185 21.23 -21.57 -13.59
N PHE A 186 20.45 -20.59 -14.02
CA PHE A 186 20.93 -19.35 -14.62
C PHE A 186 21.79 -18.51 -13.66
N ILE A 187 21.37 -18.37 -12.39
CA ILE A 187 22.13 -17.66 -11.35
C ILE A 187 23.50 -18.33 -11.12
N ARG A 188 23.53 -19.67 -11.05
CA ARG A 188 24.77 -20.45 -10.93
C ARG A 188 25.66 -20.28 -12.15
N TRP A 189 25.09 -20.43 -13.34
CA TRP A 189 25.83 -20.24 -14.59
C TRP A 189 26.46 -18.83 -14.65
N SER A 190 25.72 -17.80 -14.24
CA SER A 190 26.23 -16.42 -14.19
C SER A 190 27.40 -16.26 -13.22
N GLN A 191 27.40 -16.96 -12.08
CA GLN A 191 28.58 -16.95 -11.21
C GLN A 191 29.80 -17.61 -11.87
N THR A 192 29.59 -18.73 -12.56
CA THR A 192 30.71 -19.51 -13.14
C THR A 192 31.36 -18.84 -14.35
N LYS A 193 30.63 -17.98 -15.07
CA LYS A 193 31.08 -17.41 -16.35
C LYS A 193 31.64 -15.99 -16.23
N PHE A 194 31.21 -15.23 -15.24
CA PHE A 194 31.54 -13.81 -15.12
C PHE A 194 32.39 -13.56 -13.87
N PRO A 195 33.74 -13.64 -13.96
CA PRO A 195 34.64 -13.54 -12.82
C PRO A 195 34.63 -12.17 -12.12
N LYS A 196 34.20 -11.11 -12.80
CA LYS A 196 34.11 -9.73 -12.29
C LYS A 196 32.69 -9.21 -12.44
N SER A 197 31.78 -9.73 -11.61
CA SER A 197 30.36 -9.48 -11.81
C SER A 197 29.57 -9.10 -10.57
N ILE A 198 28.46 -8.42 -10.87
CA ILE A 198 27.36 -8.09 -9.96
C ILE A 198 26.06 -8.60 -10.59
N PHE A 199 25.23 -9.25 -9.80
CA PHE A 199 23.87 -9.62 -10.19
C PHE A 199 22.88 -8.83 -9.35
N LEU A 200 22.04 -8.05 -10.03
CA LEU A 200 20.95 -7.31 -9.42
C LEU A 200 19.61 -7.94 -9.82
N THR A 201 18.76 -8.20 -8.83
CA THR A 201 17.42 -8.73 -9.06
C THR A 201 16.41 -7.90 -8.29
N PHE A 202 15.49 -7.25 -9.01
CA PHE A 202 14.36 -6.55 -8.41
C PHE A 202 13.07 -7.30 -8.72
N GLU A 203 12.51 -8.00 -7.73
CA GLU A 203 11.31 -8.83 -7.91
C GLU A 203 10.51 -9.00 -6.62
N GLN A 204 9.42 -9.77 -6.71
CA GLN A 204 8.46 -9.98 -5.64
C GLN A 204 9.01 -10.87 -4.52
N ILE A 205 8.57 -10.60 -3.29
CA ILE A 205 8.82 -11.38 -2.08
C ILE A 205 7.53 -11.46 -1.23
N ASN A 206 7.56 -12.25 -0.16
CA ASN A 206 6.52 -12.37 0.87
C ASN A 206 5.14 -12.77 0.33
N PRO A 207 5.00 -13.90 -0.39
CA PRO A 207 3.74 -14.27 -1.04
C PRO A 207 2.66 -14.77 -0.07
N ASP A 208 2.99 -15.04 1.19
CA ASP A 208 2.14 -15.82 2.10
C ASP A 208 1.12 -14.99 2.88
N ASP A 209 1.24 -13.66 2.93
CA ASP A 209 0.23 -12.81 3.57
C ASP A 209 -0.95 -12.51 2.62
N ALA A 210 -1.99 -11.83 3.13
CA ALA A 210 -3.20 -11.56 2.35
C ALA A 210 -2.91 -10.79 1.05
N PHE A 211 -2.01 -9.79 1.08
CA PHE A 211 -1.64 -9.04 -0.12
C PHE A 211 -0.81 -9.90 -1.08
N GLY A 212 0.13 -10.68 -0.53
CA GLY A 212 0.90 -11.67 -1.26
C GLY A 212 0.01 -12.67 -2.02
N GLN A 213 -1.06 -13.17 -1.38
CA GLN A 213 -1.99 -14.10 -2.02
C GLN A 213 -2.81 -13.44 -3.13
N VAL A 214 -3.24 -12.18 -2.98
CA VAL A 214 -3.86 -11.42 -4.09
C VAL A 214 -2.90 -11.28 -5.26
N MET A 215 -1.64 -10.97 -4.99
CA MET A 215 -0.59 -10.88 -6.00
C MET A 215 -0.38 -12.20 -6.74
N ILE A 216 -0.20 -13.32 -6.02
CA ILE A 216 -0.03 -14.64 -6.63
C ILE A 216 -1.25 -15.04 -7.45
N THR A 217 -2.46 -14.83 -6.91
CA THR A 217 -3.73 -15.13 -7.59
C THR A 217 -3.86 -14.36 -8.90
N HIS A 218 -3.49 -13.07 -8.91
CA HIS A 218 -3.48 -12.25 -10.11
C HIS A 218 -2.57 -12.83 -11.20
N PHE A 219 -1.32 -13.13 -10.86
CA PHE A 219 -0.34 -13.65 -11.82
C PHE A 219 -0.73 -15.04 -12.36
N ASN A 220 -1.34 -15.89 -11.54
CA ASN A 220 -1.92 -17.15 -11.98
C ASN A 220 -3.08 -16.92 -12.95
N LYS A 221 -4.00 -15.98 -12.64
CA LYS A 221 -5.15 -15.64 -13.49
C LYS A 221 -4.75 -15.12 -14.87
N ILE A 222 -3.66 -14.35 -14.97
CA ILE A 222 -3.12 -13.87 -16.26
C ILE A 222 -2.13 -14.85 -16.92
N GLN A 223 -2.12 -16.12 -16.47
CA GLN A 223 -1.27 -17.20 -17.01
C GLN A 223 0.22 -16.83 -17.07
N SER A 224 0.68 -16.09 -16.07
CA SER A 224 2.08 -15.67 -15.92
C SER A 224 2.52 -15.84 -14.46
N PRO A 225 2.45 -17.08 -13.92
CA PRO A 225 2.72 -17.34 -12.50
C PRO A 225 4.12 -16.86 -12.09
N LEU A 226 4.22 -16.32 -10.89
CA LEU A 226 5.50 -16.03 -10.24
C LEU A 226 6.02 -17.33 -9.61
N LYS A 227 7.04 -17.94 -10.22
CA LYS A 227 7.45 -19.31 -9.89
C LYS A 227 8.55 -19.34 -8.84
N SER A 228 9.55 -18.46 -8.95
CA SER A 228 10.67 -18.42 -8.00
C SER A 228 10.23 -18.07 -6.57
N VAL A 229 9.30 -17.13 -6.44
CA VAL A 229 8.83 -16.60 -5.14
C VAL A 229 8.09 -17.67 -4.31
N GLN A 230 7.57 -18.74 -4.92
CA GLN A 230 6.91 -19.84 -4.20
C GLN A 230 7.89 -20.61 -3.29
N LYS A 231 9.17 -20.67 -3.68
CA LYS A 231 10.23 -21.37 -2.92
C LYS A 231 11.13 -20.39 -2.17
N HIS A 232 11.53 -19.29 -2.81
CA HIS A 232 12.39 -18.26 -2.24
C HIS A 232 11.56 -17.05 -1.86
N LYS A 233 10.80 -17.19 -0.78
CA LYS A 233 9.75 -16.27 -0.36
C LYS A 233 10.29 -14.99 0.25
N THR A 234 11.32 -15.07 1.07
CA THR A 234 11.87 -13.93 1.82
C THR A 234 13.18 -13.43 1.25
N ILE A 235 13.57 -12.21 1.62
CA ILE A 235 14.92 -11.67 1.31
C ILE A 235 16.00 -12.64 1.78
N GLN A 236 15.88 -13.20 2.98
CA GLN A 236 16.88 -14.13 3.50
C GLN A 236 16.98 -15.40 2.66
N GLN A 237 15.86 -15.96 2.20
CA GLN A 237 15.87 -17.13 1.32
C GLN A 237 16.46 -16.80 -0.05
N GLN A 238 16.16 -15.63 -0.61
CA GLN A 238 16.82 -15.16 -1.83
C GLN A 238 18.33 -15.00 -1.62
N ILE A 239 18.80 -14.42 -0.51
CA ILE A 239 20.24 -14.34 -0.20
C ILE A 239 20.88 -15.74 -0.18
N GLN A 240 20.27 -16.70 0.54
CA GLN A 240 20.76 -18.08 0.58
C GLN A 240 20.79 -18.75 -0.79
N ARG A 241 19.80 -18.44 -1.65
CA ARG A 241 19.76 -18.93 -3.04
C ARG A 241 21.01 -18.52 -3.82
N TYR A 242 21.37 -17.24 -3.81
CA TYR A 242 22.56 -16.75 -4.54
C TYR A 242 23.86 -17.31 -3.94
N LEU A 243 24.00 -17.32 -2.62
CA LEU A 243 25.19 -17.89 -1.96
C LEU A 243 25.37 -19.38 -2.28
N SER A 244 24.28 -20.16 -2.26
CA SER A 244 24.32 -21.59 -2.66
C SER A 244 24.60 -21.82 -4.15
N CYS A 245 24.48 -20.78 -4.98
CA CYS A 245 24.89 -20.80 -6.38
C CYS A 245 26.36 -20.40 -6.59
N GLY A 246 27.11 -20.15 -5.51
CA GLY A 246 28.54 -19.86 -5.53
C GLY A 246 28.89 -18.38 -5.52
N TRP A 247 27.92 -17.47 -5.36
CA TRP A 247 28.21 -16.03 -5.28
C TRP A 247 28.94 -15.71 -3.98
N ASP A 248 30.02 -14.94 -4.05
CA ASP A 248 30.91 -14.68 -2.91
C ASP A 248 30.25 -13.84 -1.81
N TRP A 249 29.38 -12.91 -2.22
CA TRP A 249 28.61 -12.06 -1.32
C TRP A 249 27.21 -11.83 -1.88
N CYS A 250 26.21 -11.77 -0.99
CA CYS A 250 24.85 -11.41 -1.34
C CYS A 250 24.14 -10.71 -0.18
N ASP A 251 23.32 -9.72 -0.51
CA ASP A 251 22.46 -9.00 0.42
C ASP A 251 21.16 -8.57 -0.27
N GLY A 252 20.19 -8.10 0.51
CA GLY A 252 18.94 -7.62 -0.03
C GLY A 252 18.27 -6.56 0.82
N VAL A 253 17.52 -5.69 0.16
CA VAL A 253 16.83 -4.54 0.77
C VAL A 253 15.41 -4.47 0.21
N SER A 254 14.42 -4.32 1.09
CA SER A 254 13.03 -4.16 0.66
C SER A 254 12.81 -2.81 0.00
N ALA A 255 11.82 -2.70 -0.89
CA ALA A 255 11.52 -1.41 -1.52
C ALA A 255 11.09 -0.35 -0.49
N ILE A 256 10.43 -0.75 0.60
CA ILE A 256 10.01 0.17 1.68
C ILE A 256 11.22 0.71 2.46
N ASP A 257 12.21 -0.11 2.77
CA ASP A 257 13.47 0.32 3.41
C ASP A 257 14.23 1.32 2.53
N MET A 258 14.23 1.11 1.21
CA MET A 258 14.91 2.00 0.27
C MET A 258 14.25 3.38 0.19
N ILE A 259 12.92 3.44 0.08
CA ILE A 259 12.22 4.72 -0.10
C ILE A 259 12.20 5.58 1.16
N LEU A 260 12.01 4.98 2.34
CA LEU A 260 11.92 5.72 3.61
C LEU A 260 13.27 6.32 4.02
N LYS A 261 14.38 5.68 3.63
CA LYS A 261 15.71 6.17 4.00
C LYS A 261 16.26 7.20 3.01
N MET A 262 15.95 7.05 1.73
CA MET A 262 16.54 7.92 0.70
C MET A 262 15.77 9.22 0.43
N TRP A 263 14.49 9.28 0.78
CA TRP A 263 13.72 10.51 0.62
C TRP A 263 13.23 11.04 1.97
N PRO A 264 13.58 12.29 2.32
CA PRO A 264 12.90 13.01 3.39
C PRO A 264 11.38 12.97 3.17
N ALA A 265 10.62 12.94 4.25
CA ALA A 265 9.15 12.86 4.20
C ALA A 265 8.54 13.95 3.30
N GLU A 266 9.12 15.16 3.29
CA GLU A 266 8.71 16.26 2.41
C GLU A 266 8.70 15.89 0.92
N ILE A 267 9.77 15.27 0.42
CA ILE A 267 9.89 14.88 -0.99
C ILE A 267 8.88 13.77 -1.31
N LEU A 268 8.71 12.82 -0.39
CA LEU A 268 7.72 11.76 -0.54
C LEU A 268 6.30 12.32 -0.59
N TRP A 269 5.93 13.25 0.31
CA TRP A 269 4.63 13.92 0.28
C TRP A 269 4.39 14.66 -1.03
N GLN A 270 5.39 15.40 -1.54
CA GLN A 270 5.30 16.05 -2.84
C GLN A 270 5.01 15.03 -3.96
N LYS A 271 5.70 13.89 -3.95
CA LYS A 271 5.47 12.82 -4.94
C LYS A 271 4.10 12.19 -4.80
N LEU A 272 3.65 11.88 -3.58
CA LEU A 272 2.31 11.34 -3.33
C LEU A 272 1.21 12.33 -3.75
N ASN A 273 1.44 13.64 -3.61
CA ASN A 273 0.49 14.69 -3.99
C ASN A 273 0.51 15.06 -5.49
N THR A 274 1.28 14.37 -6.33
CA THR A 274 1.33 14.59 -7.79
C THR A 274 -0.04 14.32 -8.44
N GLU A 275 -0.78 13.35 -7.89
CA GLU A 275 -2.17 13.05 -8.23
C GLU A 275 -2.97 12.93 -6.93
N PRO A 276 -4.33 12.99 -6.97
CA PRO A 276 -5.13 12.76 -5.77
C PRO A 276 -4.89 11.34 -5.25
N PHE A 277 -4.22 11.24 -4.11
CA PHE A 277 -3.75 9.98 -3.54
C PHE A 277 -4.21 9.84 -2.09
N ASP A 278 -4.68 8.66 -1.69
CA ASP A 278 -4.84 8.31 -0.27
C ASP A 278 -4.84 6.79 -0.03
N GLU A 279 -4.18 6.03 -0.90
CA GLU A 279 -4.09 4.56 -0.87
C GLU A 279 -2.82 4.13 -0.12
N PHE A 280 -2.59 4.69 1.07
CA PHE A 280 -1.36 4.51 1.85
C PHE A 280 -1.13 3.05 2.26
N GLU A 281 -2.19 2.37 2.71
CA GLU A 281 -2.14 0.95 3.10
C GLU A 281 -1.57 0.10 1.96
N GLU A 282 -2.13 0.26 0.76
CA GLU A 282 -1.75 -0.47 -0.43
C GLU A 282 -0.35 -0.13 -0.91
N TRP A 283 0.08 1.12 -0.76
CA TRP A 283 1.42 1.55 -1.12
C TRP A 283 2.48 0.90 -0.24
N HIS A 284 2.26 0.88 1.08
CA HIS A 284 3.14 0.20 2.03
C HIS A 284 3.18 -1.31 1.76
N LEU A 285 2.01 -1.96 1.64
CA LEU A 285 1.93 -3.39 1.35
C LEU A 285 2.67 -3.70 0.05
N LYS A 286 2.44 -2.96 -1.03
CA LYS A 286 3.21 -3.10 -2.27
C LYS A 286 4.71 -2.99 -2.04
N CYS A 287 5.19 -2.04 -1.23
CA CYS A 287 6.63 -1.85 -1.03
C CYS A 287 7.25 -2.91 -0.09
N CYS A 288 6.46 -3.55 0.77
CA CYS A 288 6.86 -4.71 1.56
C CYS A 288 7.01 -6.00 0.73
N HIS A 289 6.40 -6.04 -0.45
CA HIS A 289 6.33 -7.23 -1.32
C HIS A 289 7.30 -7.21 -2.51
N TYR A 290 8.23 -6.25 -2.53
CA TYR A 290 9.28 -6.18 -3.54
C TYR A 290 10.62 -5.89 -2.88
N ALA A 291 11.69 -6.48 -3.39
CA ALA A 291 13.04 -6.23 -2.90
C ALA A 291 14.06 -6.16 -4.02
N LEU A 292 15.14 -5.43 -3.77
CA LEU A 292 16.37 -5.51 -4.53
C LEU A 292 17.29 -6.52 -3.85
N ILE A 293 17.67 -7.56 -4.58
CA ILE A 293 18.71 -8.53 -4.20
C ILE A 293 19.98 -8.18 -4.98
N VAL A 294 21.10 -8.14 -4.30
CA VAL A 294 22.42 -7.81 -4.85
C VAL A 294 23.38 -8.94 -4.52
N ALA A 295 23.91 -9.60 -5.54
CA ALA A 295 24.98 -10.58 -5.38
C ALA A 295 26.24 -10.12 -6.12
N THR A 296 27.42 -10.38 -5.58
CA THR A 296 28.68 -9.96 -6.19
C THR A 296 29.75 -11.05 -6.10
N THR A 297 30.68 -10.98 -7.05
CA THR A 297 32.02 -11.54 -6.89
C THR A 297 32.82 -10.70 -5.87
N THR A 298 33.91 -11.27 -5.34
CA THR A 298 34.67 -10.76 -4.19
C THR A 298 35.06 -9.29 -4.33
N ASP A 299 35.60 -8.92 -5.50
CA ASP A 299 36.14 -7.57 -5.77
C ASP A 299 35.11 -6.44 -5.61
N TYR A 300 33.82 -6.74 -5.81
CA TYR A 300 32.75 -5.74 -5.76
C TYR A 300 31.96 -5.75 -4.45
N SER A 301 32.18 -6.75 -3.60
CA SER A 301 31.47 -6.87 -2.33
C SER A 301 31.61 -5.63 -1.43
N PRO A 302 32.78 -4.94 -1.31
CA PRO A 302 32.88 -3.78 -0.42
C PRO A 302 32.02 -2.60 -0.89
N ILE A 303 31.95 -2.36 -2.21
CA ILE A 303 31.20 -1.26 -2.81
C ILE A 303 29.71 -1.48 -2.61
N TRP A 304 29.22 -2.69 -2.89
CA TRP A 304 27.80 -3.01 -2.78
C TRP A 304 27.35 -3.21 -1.35
N LYS A 305 28.22 -3.67 -0.45
CA LYS A 305 27.96 -3.64 0.99
C LYS A 305 27.78 -2.22 1.51
N ASN A 306 28.60 -1.26 1.04
CA ASN A 306 28.40 0.15 1.36
C ASN A 306 27.07 0.65 0.82
N PHE A 307 26.74 0.35 -0.45
CA PHE A 307 25.46 0.71 -1.05
C PHE A 307 24.27 0.20 -0.24
N THR A 308 24.20 -1.10 0.06
CA THR A 308 23.07 -1.67 0.79
C THR A 308 23.01 -1.20 2.24
N SER A 309 24.16 -0.95 2.90
CA SER A 309 24.21 -0.45 4.28
C SER A 309 23.66 0.97 4.47
N ARG A 310 23.51 1.75 3.39
CA ARG A 310 22.91 3.09 3.44
C ARG A 310 21.42 3.04 3.78
N PHE A 311 20.78 1.91 3.47
CA PHE A 311 19.37 1.68 3.73
C PHE A 311 19.19 1.12 5.14
N GLY A 312 18.33 1.77 5.93
CA GLY A 312 17.95 1.24 7.24
C GLY A 312 17.18 -0.06 7.04
N ARG A 313 17.32 -1.01 7.97
CA ARG A 313 16.47 -2.20 8.00
C ARG A 313 15.49 -2.02 9.14
N ILE A 314 14.20 -1.87 8.82
CA ILE A 314 13.18 -1.81 9.86
C ILE A 314 13.20 -3.14 10.61
N SER A 315 13.67 -3.08 11.85
CA SER A 315 13.79 -4.27 12.69
C SER A 315 12.43 -4.66 13.22
N SER A 316 12.16 -5.97 13.27
CA SER A 316 10.93 -6.45 13.89
C SER A 316 10.88 -6.07 15.37
N VAL A 317 9.74 -5.54 15.80
CA VAL A 317 9.49 -5.31 17.24
C VAL A 317 9.11 -6.60 17.96
N ILE A 318 8.71 -7.63 17.21
CA ILE A 318 8.35 -8.95 17.73
C ILE A 318 9.63 -9.77 17.98
N LYS A 319 9.86 -10.16 19.23
CA LYS A 319 10.97 -11.06 19.60
C LYS A 319 10.56 -12.52 19.76
N THR A 320 9.25 -12.80 19.87
CA THR A 320 8.69 -14.12 20.15
C THR A 320 7.55 -14.45 19.18
N ASN A 321 7.37 -15.72 18.83
CA ASN A 321 6.26 -16.10 17.96
C ASN A 321 4.93 -15.99 18.74
N PRO A 322 4.00 -15.08 18.36
CA PRO A 322 2.74 -14.92 19.06
C PRO A 322 1.81 -16.13 18.83
N PRO A 323 0.90 -16.44 19.76
CA PRO A 323 -0.13 -17.46 19.57
C PRO A 323 -1.04 -17.14 18.39
N LEU A 324 -1.62 -18.20 17.80
CA LEU A 324 -2.58 -18.10 16.71
C LEU A 324 -3.99 -17.84 17.26
N ILE A 325 -4.78 -17.07 16.51
CA ILE A 325 -6.22 -16.92 16.68
C ILE A 325 -6.93 -17.49 15.46
N GLU A 326 -7.98 -18.26 15.74
CA GLU A 326 -8.88 -18.81 14.72
C GLU A 326 -9.91 -17.77 14.31
N TRP A 327 -10.38 -17.88 13.08
CA TRP A 327 -11.49 -17.11 12.54
C TRP A 327 -12.30 -18.01 11.62
N SER A 328 -13.57 -17.68 11.44
CA SER A 328 -14.47 -18.37 10.54
C SER A 328 -15.31 -17.35 9.77
N GLU A 329 -15.69 -17.69 8.54
CA GLU A 329 -16.64 -16.90 7.77
C GLU A 329 -18.03 -16.95 8.38
N VAL A 330 -18.77 -15.85 8.27
CA VAL A 330 -20.21 -15.84 8.53
C VAL A 330 -20.91 -16.09 7.21
N LEU A 331 -21.30 -17.35 6.99
CA LEU A 331 -21.96 -17.77 5.75
C LEU A 331 -23.25 -16.98 5.49
N ASP A 332 -23.66 -16.92 4.22
CA ASP A 332 -24.88 -16.25 3.74
C ASP A 332 -24.98 -14.74 4.04
N THR A 333 -23.89 -14.12 4.50
CA THR A 333 -23.75 -12.67 4.71
C THR A 333 -22.75 -12.13 3.71
N SER A 334 -23.07 -11.02 3.02
CA SER A 334 -22.06 -10.39 2.16
C SER A 334 -22.06 -8.87 2.24
N VAL A 335 -20.92 -8.32 2.66
CA VAL A 335 -20.65 -6.88 2.70
C VAL A 335 -19.38 -6.58 1.90
N VAL A 336 -19.56 -6.49 0.59
CA VAL A 336 -18.47 -6.27 -0.38
C VAL A 336 -18.11 -4.79 -0.48
N ARG A 337 -17.53 -4.24 0.60
CA ARG A 337 -17.04 -2.86 0.65
C ARG A 337 -15.95 -2.63 1.70
N TYR A 338 -15.12 -1.61 1.49
CA TYR A 338 -14.12 -1.15 2.45
C TYR A 338 -14.16 0.38 2.61
N GLY A 339 -13.56 0.89 3.69
CA GLY A 339 -13.54 2.31 4.02
C GLY A 339 -14.93 2.88 4.34
N HIS A 340 -15.86 2.02 4.74
CA HIS A 340 -17.17 2.37 5.28
C HIS A 340 -17.07 2.67 6.78
N ALA A 341 -18.14 3.19 7.37
CA ALA A 341 -18.30 3.28 8.82
C ALA A 341 -19.42 2.34 9.28
N CYS A 342 -19.36 1.89 10.53
CA CYS A 342 -20.47 1.13 11.14
C CYS A 342 -20.93 1.74 12.46
N ILE A 343 -22.20 1.49 12.81
CA ILE A 343 -22.77 1.81 14.13
C ILE A 343 -23.56 0.59 14.61
N ASN A 344 -23.28 0.14 15.84
CA ASN A 344 -24.13 -0.84 16.50
C ASN A 344 -25.39 -0.14 17.04
N LEU A 345 -26.57 -0.39 16.46
CA LEU A 345 -27.82 0.26 16.91
C LEU A 345 -28.29 -0.35 18.22
N ASN A 346 -28.36 -1.67 18.26
CA ASN A 346 -28.77 -2.49 19.38
C ASN A 346 -27.92 -3.76 19.40
N GLU A 347 -28.15 -4.68 20.34
CA GLU A 347 -27.35 -5.92 20.47
C GLU A 347 -27.34 -6.82 19.23
N ASN A 348 -28.33 -6.65 18.35
CA ASN A 348 -28.57 -7.54 17.20
C ASN A 348 -28.41 -6.86 15.85
N GLU A 349 -28.26 -5.54 15.75
CA GLU A 349 -28.27 -4.85 14.46
C GLU A 349 -27.19 -3.77 14.33
N VAL A 350 -26.46 -3.84 13.21
CA VAL A 350 -25.42 -2.88 12.82
C VAL A 350 -25.80 -2.15 11.54
N LEU A 351 -25.63 -0.83 11.53
CA LEU A 351 -25.70 -0.01 10.31
C LEU A 351 -24.33 0.09 9.66
N ILE A 352 -24.29 0.05 8.34
CA ILE A 352 -23.08 0.15 7.53
C ILE A 352 -23.26 1.28 6.52
N ILE A 353 -22.44 2.33 6.64
CA ILE A 353 -22.63 3.59 5.91
C ILE A 353 -21.42 3.86 5.01
N GLY A 354 -21.71 4.15 3.74
CA GLY A 354 -20.70 4.54 2.76
C GLY A 354 -19.77 3.39 2.37
N GLY A 355 -18.51 3.75 2.11
CA GLY A 355 -17.44 2.88 1.63
C GLY A 355 -17.35 2.82 0.11
N PHE A 356 -16.30 2.14 -0.34
CA PHE A 356 -16.11 1.75 -1.73
C PHE A 356 -16.39 0.26 -1.86
N GLY A 357 -17.23 -0.11 -2.81
CA GLY A 357 -17.72 -1.48 -2.94
C GLY A 357 -18.06 -1.85 -4.37
N ASN A 358 -18.62 -3.05 -4.54
CA ASN A 358 -19.08 -3.55 -5.82
C ASN A 358 -20.60 -3.39 -5.93
N LYS A 359 -21.06 -2.66 -6.96
CA LYS A 359 -22.47 -2.53 -7.30
C LYS A 359 -22.70 -3.05 -8.71
N ALA A 360 -23.37 -4.21 -8.82
CA ALA A 360 -23.69 -4.86 -10.09
C ALA A 360 -22.47 -5.03 -11.02
N GLY A 361 -21.34 -5.48 -10.47
CA GLY A 361 -20.09 -5.70 -11.21
C GLY A 361 -19.24 -4.45 -11.45
N LYS A 362 -19.65 -3.28 -10.94
CA LYS A 362 -18.90 -2.02 -11.06
C LYS A 362 -18.45 -1.52 -9.69
N HIS A 363 -17.15 -1.24 -9.56
CA HIS A 363 -16.62 -0.66 -8.33
C HIS A 363 -17.01 0.81 -8.24
N SER A 364 -17.61 1.21 -7.12
CA SER A 364 -18.06 2.57 -6.90
C SER A 364 -18.17 2.89 -5.41
N ARG A 365 -18.30 4.18 -5.08
CA ARG A 365 -18.69 4.60 -3.73
C ARG A 365 -20.14 4.24 -3.50
N MET A 366 -20.41 3.65 -2.34
CA MET A 366 -21.71 3.08 -2.02
C MET A 366 -22.61 4.16 -1.43
N ASN A 367 -23.71 4.46 -2.12
CA ASN A 367 -24.70 5.41 -1.66
C ASN A 367 -25.83 4.77 -0.83
N THR A 368 -25.76 3.45 -0.59
CA THR A 368 -26.70 2.71 0.24
C THR A 368 -26.17 2.57 1.65
N VAL A 369 -27.08 2.73 2.62
CA VAL A 369 -26.84 2.32 4.00
C VAL A 369 -27.37 0.91 4.14
N LEU A 370 -26.60 0.01 4.75
CA LEU A 370 -27.06 -1.35 5.03
C LEU A 370 -27.45 -1.48 6.50
N SER A 371 -28.43 -2.32 6.78
CA SER A 371 -28.67 -2.90 8.11
C SER A 371 -28.27 -4.36 8.05
N MET A 372 -27.38 -4.80 8.92
CA MET A 372 -27.04 -6.21 9.09
C MET A 372 -27.54 -6.67 10.46
N SER A 373 -28.23 -7.81 10.49
CA SER A 373 -28.68 -8.47 11.71
C SER A 373 -27.70 -9.59 12.09
N PHE A 374 -27.28 -9.62 13.35
CA PHE A 374 -26.46 -10.69 13.92
C PHE A 374 -27.29 -11.95 14.24
N THR A 375 -28.62 -11.85 14.32
CA THR A 375 -29.50 -12.97 14.68
C THR A 375 -29.72 -13.93 13.51
N ASP A 376 -29.95 -13.37 12.32
CA ASP A 376 -30.27 -14.12 11.10
C ASP A 376 -29.31 -13.84 9.96
N CYS A 377 -28.22 -13.11 10.23
CA CYS A 377 -27.19 -12.76 9.25
C CYS A 377 -27.72 -11.98 8.02
N SER A 378 -28.96 -11.46 8.10
CA SER A 378 -29.59 -10.79 6.96
C SER A 378 -29.03 -9.39 6.75
N VAL A 379 -28.77 -9.04 5.49
CA VAL A 379 -28.33 -7.70 5.06
C VAL A 379 -29.44 -7.04 4.25
N LYS A 380 -29.89 -5.87 4.69
CA LYS A 380 -30.98 -5.11 4.06
C LYS A 380 -30.49 -3.73 3.64
N ASP A 381 -30.83 -3.31 2.43
CA ASP A 381 -30.67 -1.92 2.00
C ASP A 381 -31.65 -1.03 2.76
N LEU A 382 -31.14 0.03 3.38
CA LEU A 382 -31.91 1.12 3.95
C LEU A 382 -31.87 2.32 3.01
N HIS A 383 -33.00 3.02 2.93
CA HIS A 383 -33.14 4.23 2.13
C HIS A 383 -33.25 5.45 3.05
N PRO A 384 -32.20 6.28 3.14
CA PRO A 384 -32.26 7.51 3.91
C PRO A 384 -33.32 8.47 3.34
N ALA A 385 -34.14 9.03 4.20
CA ALA A 385 -35.11 10.05 3.84
C ALA A 385 -34.38 11.34 3.41
N LYS A 386 -34.95 12.05 2.44
CA LYS A 386 -34.45 13.35 2.02
C LYS A 386 -34.97 14.44 2.95
N LEU A 387 -34.11 15.38 3.32
CA LEU A 387 -34.55 16.63 3.95
C LEU A 387 -35.35 17.45 2.93
N ILE A 388 -36.62 17.68 3.21
CA ILE A 388 -37.53 18.46 2.36
C ILE A 388 -37.13 19.95 2.45
N ASN A 389 -37.14 20.66 1.32
CA ASN A 389 -36.86 22.11 1.24
C ASN A 389 -35.44 22.57 1.66
N LYS A 390 -34.42 21.69 1.61
CA LYS A 390 -33.01 22.05 1.84
C LYS A 390 -32.15 21.78 0.60
N GLN A 391 -31.20 22.69 0.34
CA GLN A 391 -30.21 22.54 -0.73
C GLN A 391 -29.11 21.51 -0.39
N GLU A 392 -28.82 21.28 0.89
CA GLU A 392 -27.80 20.34 1.36
C GLU A 392 -28.43 19.03 1.90
N GLN A 393 -27.74 17.90 1.68
CA GLN A 393 -28.11 16.56 2.18
C GLN A 393 -26.83 15.85 2.65
N PRO A 394 -26.94 14.87 3.57
CA PRO A 394 -25.80 14.01 3.89
C PRO A 394 -25.29 13.30 2.63
N LYS A 395 -23.97 13.28 2.46
CA LYS A 395 -23.31 12.52 1.40
C LYS A 395 -23.03 11.11 1.92
N TRP A 396 -23.96 10.21 1.59
CA TRP A 396 -23.86 8.79 1.91
C TRP A 396 -22.80 8.06 1.07
N ASP A 397 -22.55 8.53 -0.16
CA ASP A 397 -21.58 7.97 -1.11
C ASP A 397 -20.14 8.40 -0.83
N CYS A 398 -19.69 8.24 0.42
CA CYS A 398 -18.38 8.67 0.88
C CYS A 398 -17.54 7.53 1.44
N MET A 399 -16.22 7.73 1.48
CA MET A 399 -15.27 6.86 2.17
C MET A 399 -14.72 7.57 3.40
N TYR A 400 -14.38 6.77 4.41
CA TYR A 400 -13.78 7.19 5.67
C TYR A 400 -14.55 8.30 6.43
N PRO A 401 -15.89 8.28 6.50
CA PRO A 401 -16.61 9.09 7.48
C PRO A 401 -16.44 8.50 8.88
N THR A 402 -16.74 9.28 9.91
CA THR A 402 -17.04 8.73 11.24
C THR A 402 -18.54 8.69 11.46
N CYS A 403 -19.00 7.63 12.12
CA CYS A 403 -20.39 7.47 12.52
C CYS A 403 -20.41 7.17 14.03
N THR A 404 -20.88 8.11 14.84
CA THR A 404 -20.83 8.03 16.30
C THR A 404 -22.23 7.84 16.87
N LYS A 405 -22.49 6.69 17.51
CA LYS A 405 -23.75 6.44 18.25
C LYS A 405 -23.92 7.48 19.36
N ILE A 406 -25.09 8.09 19.45
CA ILE A 406 -25.48 9.01 20.54
C ILE A 406 -26.38 8.27 21.54
N ASN A 407 -27.34 7.51 21.03
CA ASN A 407 -28.17 6.54 21.76
C ASN A 407 -28.68 5.48 20.77
N ASP A 408 -29.61 4.62 21.18
CA ASP A 408 -30.06 3.47 20.38
C ASP A 408 -30.69 3.84 19.03
N ASN A 409 -31.20 5.06 18.87
CA ASN A 409 -31.87 5.51 17.65
C ASN A 409 -31.26 6.77 17.05
N GLU A 410 -30.14 7.28 17.57
CA GLU A 410 -29.55 8.54 17.14
C GLU A 410 -28.04 8.42 16.95
N PHE A 411 -27.53 9.04 15.88
CA PHE A 411 -26.10 9.06 15.60
C PHE A 411 -25.66 10.35 14.87
N VAL A 412 -24.37 10.62 14.92
CA VAL A 412 -23.73 11.69 14.14
C VAL A 412 -22.90 11.10 13.00
N LEU A 413 -23.13 11.56 11.78
CA LEU A 413 -22.28 11.32 10.61
C LEU A 413 -21.40 12.54 10.35
N TYR A 414 -20.08 12.37 10.29
CA TYR A 414 -19.15 13.47 10.09
C TYR A 414 -17.99 13.13 9.16
N GLY A 415 -17.64 14.09 8.31
CA GLY A 415 -16.53 14.04 7.37
C GLY A 415 -16.60 12.91 6.34
N GLY A 416 -15.43 12.49 5.89
CA GLY A 416 -15.26 11.57 4.77
C GLY A 416 -15.02 12.29 3.45
N ARG A 417 -14.89 11.52 2.38
CA ARG A 417 -14.55 12.05 1.06
C ARG A 417 -15.18 11.26 -0.08
N THR A 418 -15.37 11.92 -1.23
CA THR A 418 -15.68 11.23 -2.49
C THR A 418 -14.44 11.02 -3.35
N SER A 419 -13.46 11.92 -3.26
CA SER A 419 -12.11 11.77 -3.80
C SER A 419 -11.11 12.43 -2.85
N PRO A 420 -9.80 12.16 -2.94
CA PRO A 420 -8.80 12.82 -2.10
C PRO A 420 -8.79 14.36 -2.17
N TYR A 421 -9.41 14.96 -3.20
CA TYR A 421 -9.60 16.42 -3.30
C TYR A 421 -10.99 16.90 -2.89
N ASN A 422 -11.97 16.01 -2.76
CA ASN A 422 -13.35 16.39 -2.50
C ASN A 422 -13.83 15.79 -1.17
N PRO A 423 -13.50 16.44 -0.04
CA PRO A 423 -14.07 16.09 1.25
C PRO A 423 -15.56 16.39 1.25
N VAL A 424 -16.32 15.62 2.02
CA VAL A 424 -17.78 15.77 2.15
C VAL A 424 -18.20 15.70 3.61
N ASN A 425 -19.45 16.03 3.90
CA ASN A 425 -19.97 16.10 5.27
C ASN A 425 -19.07 16.94 6.19
N SER A 426 -18.55 18.06 5.67
CA SER A 426 -17.73 19.02 6.43
C SER A 426 -18.49 19.65 7.59
N LYS A 427 -19.83 19.58 7.56
CA LYS A 427 -20.69 19.82 8.70
C LYS A 427 -21.22 18.47 9.21
N PRO A 428 -21.26 18.24 10.53
CA PRO A 428 -21.83 17.03 11.10
C PRO A 428 -23.34 16.95 10.83
N TRP A 429 -23.81 15.75 10.50
CA TRP A 429 -25.22 15.43 10.32
C TRP A 429 -25.72 14.64 11.52
N PHE A 430 -26.74 15.16 12.20
CA PHE A 430 -27.46 14.40 13.21
C PHE A 430 -28.56 13.58 12.52
N CYS A 431 -28.60 12.27 12.79
CA CYS A 431 -29.49 11.32 12.12
C CYS A 431 -30.28 10.52 13.14
N LYS A 432 -31.56 10.29 12.84
CA LYS A 432 -32.46 9.40 13.58
C LYS A 432 -32.73 8.12 12.81
N VAL A 433 -32.83 7.02 13.52
CA VAL A 433 -33.22 5.71 12.99
C VAL A 433 -34.66 5.44 13.43
N ASN A 434 -35.57 5.41 12.46
CA ASN A 434 -36.99 5.20 12.71
C ASN A 434 -37.38 3.77 12.35
N TRP A 435 -37.64 2.96 13.38
CA TRP A 435 -38.13 1.60 13.25
C TRP A 435 -39.64 1.56 13.11
N ASN A 436 -40.14 0.92 12.05
CA ASN A 436 -41.54 0.58 11.89
C ASN A 436 -41.70 -0.93 12.13
N GLN A 437 -42.17 -1.28 13.33
CA GLN A 437 -42.36 -2.67 13.75
C GLN A 437 -43.42 -3.40 12.91
N GLU A 438 -44.54 -2.75 12.59
CA GLU A 438 -45.63 -3.34 11.80
C GLU A 438 -45.19 -3.72 10.39
N LYS A 439 -44.41 -2.86 9.73
CA LYS A 439 -43.90 -3.06 8.38
C LYS A 439 -42.53 -3.74 8.34
N ARG A 440 -41.96 -4.07 9.51
CA ARG A 440 -40.59 -4.60 9.67
C ARG A 440 -39.57 -3.81 8.83
N SER A 441 -39.68 -2.49 8.84
CA SER A 441 -38.87 -1.60 8.01
C SER A 441 -38.19 -0.53 8.85
N CYS A 442 -37.05 -0.04 8.38
CA CYS A 442 -36.25 0.97 9.04
C CYS A 442 -35.92 2.09 8.05
N ALA A 443 -36.00 3.33 8.50
CA ALA A 443 -35.62 4.50 7.72
C ALA A 443 -34.68 5.40 8.51
N ILE A 444 -33.68 5.96 7.82
CA ILE A 444 -32.75 6.93 8.41
C ILE A 444 -33.24 8.32 8.04
N VAL A 445 -33.49 9.15 9.03
CA VAL A 445 -33.99 10.52 8.85
C VAL A 445 -32.94 11.50 9.35
N PRO A 446 -32.27 12.23 8.46
CA PRO A 446 -31.45 13.36 8.87
C PRO A 446 -32.33 14.39 9.60
N VAL A 447 -31.87 14.91 10.71
CA VAL A 447 -32.62 15.87 11.53
C VAL A 447 -32.20 17.29 11.18
N GLU A 448 -33.17 18.20 11.09
CA GLU A 448 -32.87 19.61 10.94
C GLU A 448 -32.18 20.13 12.21
N VAL A 449 -30.94 20.57 12.07
CA VAL A 449 -30.17 21.23 13.12
C VAL A 449 -30.49 22.74 13.07
N GLY A 450 -30.73 23.34 14.24
CA GLY A 450 -30.90 24.77 14.41
C GLY A 450 -29.65 25.57 14.00
N THR A 451 -29.80 26.89 13.88
CA THR A 451 -28.68 27.79 13.58
C THR A 451 -27.69 27.79 14.74
N SER A 452 -26.50 27.26 14.52
CA SER A 452 -25.34 27.42 15.41
C SER A 452 -24.48 28.61 15.00
N ASP A 453 -23.71 29.15 15.94
CA ASP A 453 -22.61 30.07 15.64
C ASP A 453 -21.55 29.31 14.82
N ARG A 454 -21.32 29.75 13.59
CA ARG A 454 -20.44 29.10 12.60
C ARG A 454 -19.03 29.68 12.57
N SER A 455 -18.68 30.54 13.54
CA SER A 455 -17.39 31.22 13.56
C SER A 455 -16.21 30.30 13.89
N LEU A 456 -16.45 29.15 14.54
CA LEU A 456 -15.46 28.10 14.79
C LEU A 456 -15.98 26.71 14.38
N GLU A 457 -15.43 26.15 13.31
CA GLU A 457 -15.70 24.77 12.88
C GLU A 457 -14.37 24.08 12.48
N PRO A 458 -14.25 22.76 12.66
CA PRO A 458 -13.08 22.03 12.18
C PRO A 458 -13.00 22.06 10.66
N VAL A 459 -11.77 22.06 10.12
CA VAL A 459 -11.58 21.89 8.67
C VAL A 459 -12.13 20.55 8.18
N ALA A 460 -12.60 20.55 6.93
CA ALA A 460 -13.11 19.35 6.27
C ALA A 460 -12.06 18.23 6.26
N ARG A 461 -12.47 17.01 6.67
CA ARG A 461 -11.54 15.93 6.98
C ARG A 461 -12.08 14.52 6.72
N TRP A 462 -11.17 13.57 6.53
CA TRP A 462 -11.46 12.12 6.46
C TRP A 462 -10.36 11.33 7.18
N ARG A 463 -10.58 10.03 7.42
CA ARG A 463 -9.65 9.16 8.17
C ARG A 463 -9.31 9.70 9.58
N HIS A 464 -10.21 10.49 10.16
CA HIS A 464 -10.16 10.92 11.56
C HIS A 464 -10.88 9.90 12.45
N SER A 465 -10.72 10.02 13.76
CA SER A 465 -11.53 9.26 14.72
C SER A 465 -12.54 10.17 15.42
N ALA A 466 -13.65 9.58 15.86
CA ALA A 466 -14.66 10.26 16.66
C ALA A 466 -15.19 9.33 17.75
N ALA A 467 -15.43 9.87 18.95
CA ALA A 467 -15.78 9.08 20.12
C ALA A 467 -16.78 9.81 21.03
N LEU A 468 -17.88 9.14 21.42
CA LEU A 468 -18.83 9.67 22.39
C LEU A 468 -18.26 9.51 23.80
N ILE A 469 -17.89 10.60 24.45
CA ILE A 469 -17.30 10.61 25.80
C ILE A 469 -18.32 10.87 26.91
N GLY A 470 -19.54 11.23 26.56
CA GLY A 470 -20.63 11.48 27.50
C GLY A 470 -21.89 11.92 26.77
N PRO A 471 -23.00 12.16 27.48
CA PRO A 471 -24.27 12.54 26.88
C PRO A 471 -24.12 13.77 25.96
N GLY A 472 -24.34 13.57 24.66
CA GLY A 472 -24.23 14.62 23.65
C GLY A 472 -22.82 15.19 23.43
N LYS A 473 -21.75 14.56 23.93
CA LYS A 473 -20.37 15.06 23.82
C LYS A 473 -19.51 14.12 22.99
N VAL A 474 -19.16 14.55 21.78
CA VAL A 474 -18.33 13.77 20.85
C VAL A 474 -16.99 14.44 20.66
N LEU A 475 -15.90 13.73 20.93
CA LEU A 475 -14.55 14.18 20.58
C LEU A 475 -14.20 13.75 19.16
N VAL A 476 -13.49 14.61 18.44
CA VAL A 476 -12.94 14.33 17.10
C VAL A 476 -11.46 14.68 17.07
N TYR A 477 -10.62 13.74 16.64
CA TYR A 477 -9.18 13.91 16.60
C TYR A 477 -8.58 13.61 15.22
N GLY A 478 -7.68 14.50 14.78
CA GLY A 478 -6.81 14.30 13.63
C GLY A 478 -7.51 14.12 12.29
N GLY A 479 -6.94 13.27 11.42
CA GLY A 479 -7.37 13.02 10.05
C GLY A 479 -6.56 13.73 8.98
N LEU A 480 -7.00 13.60 7.74
CA LEU A 480 -6.46 14.31 6.58
C LEU A 480 -7.41 15.40 6.12
N SER A 481 -6.85 16.49 5.62
CA SER A 481 -7.55 17.54 4.89
C SER A 481 -7.03 17.65 3.45
N PRO A 482 -7.72 18.38 2.54
CA PRO A 482 -7.28 18.53 1.15
C PRO A 482 -5.82 18.97 1.03
N GLY A 483 -5.11 18.43 0.04
CA GLY A 483 -3.67 18.66 -0.13
C GLY A 483 -2.79 17.80 0.80
N LEU A 484 -3.33 16.70 1.35
CA LEU A 484 -2.62 15.74 2.21
C LEU A 484 -2.09 16.33 3.53
N LYS A 485 -2.69 17.43 4.02
CA LYS A 485 -2.33 17.98 5.32
C LYS A 485 -2.85 17.07 6.44
N VAL A 486 -1.92 16.52 7.21
CA VAL A 486 -2.17 15.73 8.41
C VAL A 486 -2.58 16.66 9.56
N LEU A 487 -3.67 16.32 10.25
CA LEU A 487 -4.25 17.10 11.33
C LEU A 487 -3.92 16.47 12.69
N GLY A 488 -3.73 17.31 13.71
CA GLY A 488 -3.49 16.92 15.11
C GLY A 488 -4.32 17.73 16.10
N ASP A 489 -5.39 18.37 15.62
CA ASP A 489 -6.33 19.13 16.42
C ASP A 489 -7.35 18.20 17.09
N LEU A 490 -7.79 18.58 18.31
CA LEU A 490 -8.85 17.93 19.05
C LEU A 490 -10.05 18.88 19.13
N TRP A 491 -11.21 18.39 18.69
CA TRP A 491 -12.46 19.15 18.72
C TRP A 491 -13.50 18.44 19.56
N LEU A 492 -14.27 19.21 20.31
CA LEU A 492 -15.47 18.76 21.01
C LEU A 492 -16.71 19.23 20.23
N LEU A 493 -17.55 18.29 19.82
CA LEU A 493 -18.89 18.53 19.33
C LEU A 493 -19.88 18.33 20.48
N GLU A 494 -20.59 19.38 20.85
CA GLU A 494 -21.68 19.32 21.81
C GLU A 494 -23.03 19.33 21.09
N ILE A 495 -23.90 18.40 21.49
CA ILE A 495 -25.25 18.22 20.98
C ILE A 495 -26.21 18.66 22.07
N SER A 496 -26.94 19.73 21.82
CA SER A 496 -27.93 20.28 22.76
C SER A 496 -29.31 20.35 22.11
N ILE A 497 -30.35 20.43 22.94
CA ILE A 497 -31.72 20.71 22.51
C ILE A 497 -32.01 22.15 22.90
N ASN A 498 -32.31 23.00 21.92
CA ASN A 498 -32.63 24.40 22.18
C ASN A 498 -34.09 24.56 22.68
N SER A 499 -34.44 25.78 23.09
CA SER A 499 -35.77 26.14 23.61
C SER A 499 -36.94 25.80 22.67
N ASN A 500 -36.67 25.67 21.37
CA ASN A 500 -37.68 25.32 20.35
C ASN A 500 -37.70 23.82 20.03
N SER A 501 -37.13 22.99 20.92
CA SER A 501 -36.99 21.54 20.74
C SER A 501 -36.24 21.12 19.47
N LYS A 502 -35.42 22.01 18.90
CA LYS A 502 -34.53 21.70 17.78
C LYS A 502 -33.14 21.33 18.31
N ILE A 503 -32.50 20.41 17.62
CA ILE A 503 -31.12 20.00 17.91
C ILE A 503 -30.20 21.14 17.50
N ALA A 504 -29.24 21.50 18.36
CA ALA A 504 -28.17 22.45 18.06
C ALA A 504 -26.82 21.75 18.24
N LEU A 505 -25.90 22.02 17.32
CA LEU A 505 -24.55 21.47 17.31
C LEU A 505 -23.56 22.61 17.49
N SER A 506 -22.68 22.52 18.48
CA SER A 506 -21.62 23.51 18.72
C SER A 506 -20.25 22.85 18.76
N TRP A 507 -19.29 23.48 18.09
CA TRP A 507 -17.91 23.05 18.08
C TRP A 507 -17.07 23.89 19.04
N THR A 508 -16.25 23.22 19.83
CA THR A 508 -15.23 23.84 20.66
C THR A 508 -13.89 23.24 20.29
N LEU A 509 -12.95 24.07 19.82
CA LEU A 509 -11.56 23.65 19.68
C LEU A 509 -10.98 23.45 21.09
N ILE A 510 -10.55 22.23 21.39
CA ILE A 510 -9.86 21.95 22.64
C ILE A 510 -8.41 22.39 22.48
N THR A 511 -8.13 23.62 22.88
CA THR A 511 -6.77 24.07 23.13
C THR A 511 -6.30 23.45 24.44
N SER A 512 -5.11 22.85 24.48
CA SER A 512 -4.56 22.29 25.71
C SER A 512 -4.44 23.37 26.79
N LEU A 513 -5.39 23.40 27.74
CA LEU A 513 -5.21 24.09 29.00
C LEU A 513 -4.21 23.26 29.82
N ASP A 514 -3.07 23.87 30.15
CA ASP A 514 -1.99 23.42 31.04
C ASP A 514 -0.86 22.49 30.50
N LYS A 515 0.36 23.05 30.60
CA LYS A 515 1.72 22.47 30.57
C LYS A 515 2.22 21.93 29.21
N THR A 516 2.62 22.92 28.43
CA THR A 516 3.17 22.86 27.07
C THR A 516 4.64 22.40 27.01
N THR A 517 4.85 21.18 26.55
CA THR A 517 5.96 20.83 25.64
C THR A 517 5.35 19.97 24.52
N GLU A 518 5.91 19.96 23.31
CA GLU A 518 5.39 19.13 22.19
C GLU A 518 5.24 17.63 22.55
N THR A 519 5.83 17.19 23.65
CA THR A 519 5.73 15.84 24.21
C THR A 519 4.45 15.57 25.04
N SER A 520 3.59 16.56 25.31
CA SER A 520 2.39 16.41 26.14
C SER A 520 1.08 16.23 25.35
N ILE A 521 1.14 16.25 24.02
CA ILE A 521 0.00 15.98 23.14
C ILE A 521 0.35 14.91 22.09
N PRO A 522 -0.65 14.17 21.58
CA PRO A 522 -0.43 13.25 20.48
C PRO A 522 0.02 13.99 19.20
N PRO A 523 0.87 13.38 18.36
CA PRO A 523 1.29 13.98 17.11
C PRO A 523 0.13 13.98 16.09
N PRO A 524 0.14 14.90 15.10
CA PRO A 524 -0.77 14.85 13.97
C PRO A 524 -0.77 13.47 13.32
N SER A 525 -1.97 12.89 13.16
CA SER A 525 -2.11 11.58 12.56
C SER A 525 -3.49 11.34 11.96
N PHE A 526 -3.56 10.38 11.07
CA PHE A 526 -4.81 9.88 10.49
C PHE A 526 -4.83 8.35 10.50
N SER A 527 -6.01 7.77 10.29
CA SER A 527 -6.21 6.32 10.34
C SER A 527 -5.75 5.67 11.65
N HIS A 528 -5.74 6.43 12.74
CA HIS A 528 -5.72 5.91 14.10
C HIS A 528 -7.13 5.45 14.49
N SER A 529 -7.23 4.62 15.52
CA SER A 529 -8.52 4.24 16.09
C SER A 529 -8.79 5.02 17.38
N ALA A 530 -10.07 5.16 17.74
CA ALA A 530 -10.48 5.67 19.06
C ALA A 530 -11.44 4.68 19.73
N ALA A 531 -11.29 4.49 21.04
CA ALA A 531 -12.23 3.77 21.89
C ALA A 531 -12.48 4.56 23.18
N VAL A 532 -13.63 4.37 23.81
CA VAL A 532 -14.00 5.13 25.02
C VAL A 532 -14.23 4.17 26.18
N HIS A 533 -13.71 4.53 27.34
CA HIS A 533 -14.00 3.87 28.60
C HIS A 533 -14.04 4.91 29.72
N ASN A 534 -15.07 4.88 30.57
CA ASN A 534 -15.25 5.83 31.69
C ASN A 534 -15.05 7.30 31.29
N SER A 535 -15.76 7.75 30.24
CA SER A 535 -15.66 9.12 29.68
C SER A 535 -14.26 9.54 29.19
N THR A 536 -13.32 8.59 29.10
CA THR A 536 -11.97 8.80 28.61
C THR A 536 -11.84 8.24 27.21
N MET A 537 -11.41 9.06 26.27
CA MET A 537 -11.10 8.63 24.90
C MET A 537 -9.67 8.14 24.83
N TYR A 538 -9.47 6.94 24.28
CA TYR A 538 -8.17 6.36 24.00
C TYR A 538 -7.94 6.36 22.50
N ILE A 539 -6.88 7.01 22.04
CA ILE A 539 -6.43 6.93 20.64
C ILE A 539 -5.19 6.05 20.54
N SER A 540 -5.14 5.19 19.53
CA SER A 540 -4.04 4.26 19.34
C SER A 540 -3.57 4.22 17.89
N GLY A 541 -2.26 4.11 17.71
CA GLY A 541 -1.62 4.04 16.39
C GLY A 541 -1.86 5.28 15.52
N GLY A 542 -1.98 5.06 14.22
CA GLY A 542 -2.16 6.09 13.20
C GLY A 542 -0.94 6.26 12.30
N PHE A 543 -1.11 7.09 11.27
CA PHE A 543 -0.08 7.41 10.29
C PHE A 543 0.19 8.91 10.31
N ASN A 544 1.46 9.30 10.50
CA ASN A 544 1.85 10.69 10.72
C ASN A 544 2.43 11.36 9.47
N ASP A 545 2.77 12.64 9.62
CA ASP A 545 3.45 13.47 8.61
C ASP A 545 4.89 13.04 8.29
N SER A 546 5.49 12.15 9.08
CA SER A 546 6.79 11.54 8.77
C SER A 546 6.67 10.28 7.90
N LEU A 547 5.45 9.96 7.43
CA LEU A 547 5.14 8.74 6.68
C LEU A 547 5.51 7.47 7.43
N LEU A 548 5.29 7.45 8.75
CA LEU A 548 5.51 6.28 9.60
C LEU A 548 4.23 5.88 10.36
N PRO A 549 3.90 4.57 10.44
CA PRO A 549 2.92 4.07 11.39
C PRO A 549 3.37 4.37 12.82
N LEU A 550 2.41 4.64 13.72
CA LEU A 550 2.67 4.96 15.12
C LEU A 550 2.36 3.77 16.02
N ASP A 551 3.11 3.60 17.10
CA ASP A 551 2.90 2.65 18.20
C ASP A 551 2.34 3.31 19.46
N HIS A 552 1.91 4.57 19.37
CA HIS A 552 1.53 5.35 20.53
C HIS A 552 0.11 5.00 21.02
N LEU A 553 -0.07 5.09 22.34
CA LEU A 553 -1.37 5.07 23.02
C LEU A 553 -1.50 6.36 23.84
N TRP A 554 -2.61 7.07 23.63
CA TRP A 554 -2.92 8.29 24.38
C TRP A 554 -4.33 8.22 24.93
N ALA A 555 -4.51 8.74 26.15
CA ALA A 555 -5.81 8.94 26.76
C ALA A 555 -6.13 10.43 26.85
N TYR A 556 -7.38 10.80 26.62
CA TYR A 556 -7.89 12.14 26.83
C TYR A 556 -9.15 12.11 27.68
N HIS A 557 -9.19 12.95 28.71
CA HIS A 557 -10.36 13.17 29.53
C HIS A 557 -10.58 14.68 29.71
N LEU A 558 -11.83 15.16 29.67
CA LEU A 558 -12.13 16.60 29.68
C LEU A 558 -11.56 17.33 30.90
N SER A 559 -11.50 16.68 32.07
CA SER A 559 -10.99 17.31 33.29
C SER A 559 -9.47 17.29 33.45
N SER A 560 -8.76 16.40 32.75
CA SER A 560 -7.32 16.17 32.96
C SER A 560 -6.47 16.29 31.70
N GLY A 561 -7.09 16.47 30.53
CA GLY A 561 -6.39 16.63 29.26
C GLY A 561 -5.77 15.34 28.73
N TRP A 562 -4.73 15.51 27.91
CA TRP A 562 -4.01 14.40 27.29
C TRP A 562 -3.03 13.73 28.27
N ARG A 563 -2.93 12.41 28.16
CA ARG A 563 -1.94 11.60 28.87
C ARG A 563 -1.37 10.54 27.93
N LYS A 564 -0.05 10.58 27.73
CA LYS A 564 0.66 9.50 27.02
C LYS A 564 0.66 8.24 27.89
N ILE A 565 0.34 7.10 27.29
CA ILE A 565 0.43 5.80 27.94
C ILE A 565 1.61 5.06 27.32
N THR A 566 2.58 4.71 28.17
CA THR A 566 3.72 3.86 27.78
C THR A 566 3.36 2.42 28.09
N THR A 567 3.40 1.58 27.07
CA THR A 567 3.14 0.14 27.22
C THR A 567 4.44 -0.65 27.35
N ALA A 568 4.39 -1.82 27.97
CA ALA A 568 5.52 -2.74 28.07
C ALA A 568 5.06 -4.18 27.72
N PRO A 569 5.52 -4.77 26.59
CA PRO A 569 6.36 -4.16 25.56
C PRO A 569 5.65 -3.02 24.81
N ASN A 570 6.39 -2.29 23.96
CA ASN A 570 5.78 -1.30 23.06
C ASN A 570 4.76 -1.99 22.14
N MET A 571 3.66 -1.29 21.83
CA MET A 571 2.72 -1.76 20.82
C MET A 571 3.39 -1.86 19.45
N LYS A 572 2.87 -2.71 18.57
CA LYS A 572 3.29 -2.67 17.16
C LYS A 572 2.79 -1.39 16.50
N PRO A 573 3.66 -0.66 15.79
CA PRO A 573 3.23 0.45 14.95
C PRO A 573 2.15 0.01 13.95
N ARG A 574 1.07 0.77 13.82
CA ARG A 574 -0.03 0.43 12.90
C ARG A 574 -0.92 1.62 12.55
N TYR A 575 -1.63 1.51 11.45
CA TYR A 575 -2.73 2.41 11.08
C TYR A 575 -3.76 1.65 10.23
N GLY A 576 -4.97 2.19 10.11
CA GLY A 576 -6.08 1.55 9.38
C GLY A 576 -6.70 0.37 10.12
N HIS A 577 -6.47 0.29 11.44
CA HIS A 577 -7.00 -0.70 12.37
C HIS A 577 -8.25 -0.18 13.09
N THR A 578 -8.91 -1.09 13.81
CA THR A 578 -10.06 -0.78 14.66
C THR A 578 -9.73 -1.07 16.13
N SER A 579 -10.47 -0.48 17.07
CA SER A 579 -10.26 -0.73 18.49
C SER A 579 -11.52 -0.77 19.33
N HIS A 580 -11.49 -1.58 20.38
CA HIS A 580 -12.58 -1.77 21.35
C HIS A 580 -12.02 -1.82 22.77
N ILE A 581 -12.80 -1.40 23.77
CA ILE A 581 -12.45 -1.58 25.17
C ILE A 581 -13.50 -2.46 25.84
N THR A 582 -13.04 -3.51 26.52
CA THR A 582 -13.87 -4.45 27.29
C THR A 582 -14.24 -3.88 28.66
N SER A 583 -15.25 -4.45 29.32
CA SER A 583 -15.62 -4.11 30.70
C SER A 583 -14.49 -4.39 31.70
N ASP A 584 -13.61 -5.35 31.41
CA ASP A 584 -12.45 -5.72 32.23
C ASP A 584 -11.17 -4.93 31.92
N ASN A 585 -11.31 -3.72 31.34
CA ASN A 585 -10.23 -2.77 31.06
C ASN A 585 -9.16 -3.30 30.09
N LYS A 586 -9.55 -4.03 29.04
CA LYS A 586 -8.66 -4.44 27.96
C LYS A 586 -8.97 -3.67 26.69
N LEU A 587 -7.97 -3.00 26.13
CA LEU A 587 -8.02 -2.38 24.81
C LEU A 587 -7.61 -3.40 23.75
N ILE A 588 -8.56 -3.77 22.90
CA ILE A 588 -8.39 -4.65 21.75
C ILE A 588 -8.06 -3.79 20.53
N LEU A 589 -6.98 -4.11 19.82
CA LEU A 589 -6.58 -3.49 18.54
C LEU A 589 -6.60 -4.56 17.44
N LEU A 590 -7.44 -4.39 16.42
CA LEU A 590 -7.62 -5.35 15.34
C LEU A 590 -7.20 -4.80 13.98
N GLY A 591 -6.23 -5.47 13.37
CA GLY A 591 -5.74 -5.23 12.02
C GLY A 591 -4.87 -3.99 11.88
N GLY A 592 -4.95 -3.39 10.70
CA GLY A 592 -4.13 -2.29 10.21
C GLY A 592 -2.99 -2.73 9.29
N VAL A 593 -2.11 -1.79 8.94
CA VAL A 593 -0.92 -2.02 8.12
C VAL A 593 0.32 -1.52 8.87
N ASN A 594 1.42 -2.25 8.72
CA ASN A 594 2.76 -1.83 9.10
C ASN A 594 3.68 -1.75 7.86
N ILE A 595 4.74 -0.96 7.95
CA ILE A 595 5.82 -0.87 6.96
C ILE A 595 6.84 -2.02 7.05
N ASN A 596 6.78 -2.83 8.11
CA ASN A 596 7.55 -4.07 8.22
C ASN A 596 6.64 -5.28 8.00
N HIS A 597 6.95 -6.10 6.98
CA HIS A 597 6.20 -7.32 6.68
C HIS A 597 6.16 -8.33 7.84
N LEU A 598 7.19 -8.39 8.68
CA LEU A 598 7.23 -9.30 9.83
C LEU A 598 6.30 -8.86 10.97
N ASP A 599 5.95 -7.57 11.00
CA ASP A 599 5.14 -6.94 12.03
C ASP A 599 3.74 -6.58 11.53
N GLN A 600 3.27 -7.20 10.43
CA GLN A 600 1.89 -6.97 9.97
C GLN A 600 0.92 -7.23 11.13
N PRO A 601 0.11 -6.23 11.50
CA PRO A 601 -0.69 -6.30 12.70
C PRO A 601 -1.91 -7.20 12.48
N ALA A 602 -2.14 -8.10 13.43
CA ALA A 602 -3.32 -8.93 13.50
C ALA A 602 -4.16 -8.50 14.70
N LEU A 603 -4.05 -9.17 15.85
CA LEU A 603 -4.76 -8.78 17.07
C LEU A 603 -3.74 -8.43 18.17
N SER A 604 -3.96 -7.31 18.85
CA SER A 604 -3.21 -6.94 20.05
C SER A 604 -4.17 -6.57 21.18
N ILE A 605 -3.84 -6.99 22.39
CA ILE A 605 -4.62 -6.70 23.59
C ILE A 605 -3.72 -5.94 24.57
N VAL A 606 -4.15 -4.75 24.98
CA VAL A 606 -3.47 -3.94 25.99
C VAL A 606 -4.30 -3.97 27.27
N CYS A 607 -3.75 -4.49 28.36
CA CYS A 607 -4.37 -4.37 29.68
C CYS A 607 -4.21 -2.94 30.16
N LEU A 608 -5.29 -2.16 30.29
CA LEU A 608 -5.24 -0.75 30.67
C LEU A 608 -4.88 -0.53 32.16
N ASN A 609 -4.94 -1.59 32.98
CA ASN A 609 -4.51 -1.54 34.38
C ASN A 609 -2.99 -1.62 34.52
N THR A 610 -2.33 -2.43 33.70
CA THR A 610 -0.89 -2.73 33.79
C THR A 610 -0.08 -2.18 32.62
N TYR A 611 -0.75 -1.73 31.56
CA TYR A 611 -0.20 -1.34 30.26
C TYR A 611 0.65 -2.43 29.59
N THR A 612 0.36 -3.69 29.89
CA THR A 612 1.01 -4.84 29.24
C THR A 612 0.34 -5.18 27.92
N VAL A 613 1.15 -5.48 26.90
CA VAL A 613 0.68 -5.82 25.55
C VAL A 613 0.81 -7.32 25.31
N SER A 614 -0.26 -7.93 24.82
CA SER A 614 -0.29 -9.29 24.30
C SER A 614 -0.58 -9.25 22.80
N GLU A 615 0.19 -10.01 22.03
CA GLU A 615 0.11 -10.05 20.57
C GLU A 615 -0.40 -11.42 20.13
N TYR A 616 -1.18 -11.43 19.05
CA TYR A 616 -1.75 -12.62 18.45
C TYR A 616 -1.62 -12.54 16.93
N LYS A 617 -1.40 -13.69 16.29
CA LYS A 617 -1.37 -13.84 14.84
C LYS A 617 -2.64 -14.51 14.37
N ILE A 618 -3.13 -14.16 13.19
CA ILE A 618 -4.22 -14.91 12.56
C ILE A 618 -3.61 -16.13 11.86
N VAL A 619 -4.32 -17.26 11.88
CA VAL A 619 -3.94 -18.46 11.12
C VAL A 619 -3.63 -18.05 9.68
N PRO A 620 -2.43 -18.38 9.13
CA PRO A 620 -2.07 -18.04 7.76
C PRO A 620 -3.15 -18.50 6.78
N CYS A 621 -3.39 -17.70 5.75
CA CYS A 621 -4.34 -18.03 4.69
C CYS A 621 -4.02 -19.43 4.14
N ASN A 622 -4.94 -20.38 4.31
CA ASN A 622 -4.95 -21.63 3.54
C ASN A 622 -5.29 -21.25 2.09
N PRO A 623 -4.63 -21.80 1.04
CA PRO A 623 -5.04 -21.59 -0.35
C PRO A 623 -6.53 -21.90 -0.64
N GLU A 624 -7.16 -22.73 0.20
CA GLU A 624 -8.59 -23.04 0.14
C GLU A 624 -9.47 -22.08 0.98
N ALA A 625 -8.88 -21.31 1.88
CA ALA A 625 -9.57 -20.30 2.68
C ALA A 625 -9.61 -18.95 1.95
N PRO A 626 -10.64 -18.12 2.18
CA PRO A 626 -10.68 -16.80 1.56
C PRO A 626 -9.59 -15.89 2.12
N ILE A 627 -9.14 -14.97 1.26
CA ILE A 627 -8.17 -13.95 1.61
C ILE A 627 -8.83 -12.92 2.53
N LEU A 628 -8.41 -12.87 3.79
CA LEU A 628 -8.87 -11.90 4.78
C LEU A 628 -7.92 -10.70 4.87
N MET A 629 -8.37 -9.53 4.39
CA MET A 629 -7.66 -8.25 4.54
C MET A 629 -8.20 -7.45 5.72
N ILE A 630 -7.44 -7.40 6.81
CA ILE A 630 -7.80 -6.68 8.05
C ILE A 630 -7.34 -5.21 8.05
N HIS A 631 -7.52 -4.51 6.95
CA HIS A 631 -7.38 -3.05 6.86
C HIS A 631 -8.53 -2.47 6.03
N ASN A 632 -8.85 -1.18 6.24
CA ASN A 632 -10.06 -0.54 5.72
C ASN A 632 -11.38 -1.28 6.07
N HIS A 633 -11.34 -2.19 7.04
CA HIS A 633 -12.50 -2.89 7.60
C HIS A 633 -13.08 -2.06 8.75
N ILE A 634 -14.28 -2.41 9.17
CA ILE A 634 -14.78 -2.05 10.50
C ILE A 634 -14.96 -3.33 11.30
N SER A 635 -14.79 -3.26 12.63
CA SER A 635 -15.08 -4.39 13.50
C SER A 635 -16.07 -4.00 14.59
N ILE A 636 -16.83 -5.00 15.04
CA ILE A 636 -17.79 -4.88 16.15
C ILE A 636 -17.42 -5.93 17.19
N TYR A 637 -17.14 -5.48 18.42
CA TYR A 637 -16.93 -6.36 19.55
C TYR A 637 -18.25 -6.66 20.27
N LYS A 638 -18.56 -7.94 20.47
CA LYS A 638 -19.68 -8.41 21.29
C LYS A 638 -19.12 -9.09 22.53
N GLU A 639 -19.25 -8.42 23.67
CA GLU A 639 -18.65 -8.85 24.94
C GLU A 639 -19.25 -10.15 25.46
N GLU A 640 -20.57 -10.32 25.38
CA GLU A 640 -21.28 -11.53 25.86
C GLU A 640 -20.86 -12.79 25.11
N GLU A 641 -20.54 -12.66 23.83
CA GLU A 641 -20.07 -13.75 22.96
C GLU A 641 -18.55 -13.89 22.96
N ASN A 642 -17.84 -12.97 23.61
CA ASN A 642 -16.39 -12.81 23.53
C ASN A 642 -15.86 -12.88 22.08
N SER A 643 -16.58 -12.24 21.16
CA SER A 643 -16.38 -12.36 19.72
C SER A 643 -16.21 -11.00 19.05
N ILE A 644 -15.42 -10.95 17.98
CA ILE A 644 -15.21 -9.75 17.16
C ILE A 644 -15.61 -10.06 15.73
N TYR A 645 -16.60 -9.33 15.23
CA TYR A 645 -17.06 -9.42 13.85
C TYR A 645 -16.24 -8.46 12.99
N ILE A 646 -15.73 -8.95 11.85
CA ILE A 646 -15.04 -8.14 10.84
C ILE A 646 -16.00 -7.89 9.70
N ILE A 647 -16.34 -6.62 9.46
CA ILE A 647 -17.29 -6.23 8.44
C ILE A 647 -16.53 -5.57 7.29
N GLY A 648 -16.60 -6.20 6.12
CA GLY A 648 -15.90 -5.79 4.91
C GLY A 648 -14.38 -5.66 5.12
N GLY A 649 -13.76 -4.75 4.37
CA GLY A 649 -12.30 -4.61 4.31
C GLY A 649 -11.73 -4.98 2.96
N GLY A 650 -10.45 -4.66 2.75
CA GLY A 650 -9.75 -4.81 1.48
C GLY A 650 -9.19 -3.50 0.93
N GLY A 651 -8.95 -3.48 -0.38
CA GLY A 651 -8.30 -2.37 -1.05
C GLY A 651 -7.97 -2.66 -2.51
N ASN A 652 -7.26 -1.74 -3.18
CA ASN A 652 -7.01 -1.82 -4.63
C ASN A 652 -5.84 -2.73 -5.03
N CYS A 653 -5.05 -3.22 -4.07
CA CYS A 653 -3.97 -4.21 -4.25
C CYS A 653 -3.04 -3.91 -5.43
N PHE A 654 -2.60 -2.66 -5.53
CA PHE A 654 -1.73 -2.16 -6.59
C PHE A 654 -2.32 -2.40 -7.99
N SER A 655 -1.61 -3.10 -8.88
CA SER A 655 -2.08 -3.45 -10.23
C SER A 655 -2.73 -4.84 -10.29
N PHE A 656 -2.88 -5.52 -9.15
CA PHE A 656 -3.36 -6.90 -9.10
C PHE A 656 -4.90 -6.98 -9.14
N GLY A 657 -5.57 -5.87 -8.81
CA GLY A 657 -7.01 -5.71 -8.85
C GLY A 657 -7.57 -5.49 -7.45
N THR A 658 -8.73 -4.83 -7.37
CA THR A 658 -9.39 -4.57 -6.08
C THR A 658 -9.82 -5.88 -5.44
N HIS A 659 -9.44 -6.08 -4.18
CA HIS A 659 -9.92 -7.14 -3.30
C HIS A 659 -10.94 -6.59 -2.31
N PHE A 660 -11.97 -7.38 -2.04
CA PHE A 660 -12.94 -7.13 -0.98
C PHE A 660 -13.03 -8.39 -0.13
N ASN A 661 -13.07 -8.23 1.19
CA ASN A 661 -13.55 -9.31 2.05
C ASN A 661 -15.04 -9.54 1.71
N THR A 662 -15.42 -10.78 1.40
CA THR A 662 -16.73 -11.09 0.85
C THR A 662 -17.75 -11.53 1.89
N ASN A 663 -17.33 -12.32 2.89
CA ASN A 663 -18.17 -12.92 3.93
C ASN A 663 -17.54 -12.71 5.31
#